data_AF-A0A7W0SMS8-F1
#
_entry.id   AF-A0A7W0SMS8-F1
#
_cell.length_a   1.000
_cell.length_b   1.000
_cell.length_c   1.000
_cell.angle_alpha   90.00
_cell.angle_beta   90.00
_cell.angle_gamma   90.00
#
_symmetry.space_group_name_H-M   'P 1'
#
loop_
_entity.id
_entity.type
_entity.pdbx_description
1 polymer ?
#
loop_
_entity_poly.entity_id
_entity_poly.type
_entity_poly.pdbx_seq_one_letter_code
_entity_poly.pdbx_strand_id
1 'polypeptide(L)'
;KTKLGTFEDSTGFTNQTNDGTVIYFTAEKVERTALDEVVVTKGKFTACEEAVPKWSFTADEATIKFNKKVKLKNAKFRVKDVPLIPLPYATIPIEQTDRQSGFLTPTFGFSGNKGFRVSGAYFQTLGKSADVTFRGDLYTQRGIGYGLDFRTRANSRSFFNFGFFAVKDRIFGASASPETPDEGGSTIYAEGVHYFSNGFTAATDVRLTSNLAFRQVFSDGIQQIISPIEVSQVFVNKSWNNYELNLLARSQVISIPNVRIKLRNLPSIHFEKRPAILSFLKPLYFSFQTGFEGVSRREEVDDLARYQQQVGSDPTITPSLGQRFDVFPQFTLPINTKYVNFTATAGGRVTYYSNSFNDMRQVVGRDVIRKYGEFQFDIRPVALAKNFYGKDDVFKFRHVIEPFVTYRFLKGINNFQKIIRIDELDTLTDTNEVEFGVTNRIYTRRYSEVVSDEAQKLLRGKDADDKKPLSVQPYEIFNLTVRGKYFFDKTFGGALIPGQRNQIEPITAVSFYTFGGVPRRFSPLNIDATYRPQRTIVVNTRMDIGTHGEGVRSASATIGYQRSLVKFFQTFYYTRGVDLIPSLQIYANAAGKEPGTLRGSQWSPSIFVGNRDKGPYGGTSLFFDFENRRASELSPLISSLYTVGYAYDCCSLAVQFYSFNVGVRNENRLVFSFRLNGIGSFGTEQFGQGLR
;
A
#
# COMPACT_ATOMS: atom_id res chain seq x y z
N LYS A 1 -52.46 -34.80 -6.17
CA LYS A 1 -51.82 -35.03 -4.85
C LYS A 1 -50.97 -33.81 -4.52
N THR A 2 -51.16 -33.20 -3.36
CA THR A 2 -50.58 -31.91 -2.94
C THR A 2 -49.05 -31.89 -2.79
N LYS A 3 -48.35 -33.02 -2.99
CA LYS A 3 -46.90 -33.21 -2.77
C LYS A 3 -46.43 -32.84 -1.35
N LEU A 4 -47.35 -32.74 -0.39
CA LEU A 4 -47.09 -32.54 1.04
C LEU A 4 -47.04 -33.90 1.74
N GLY A 5 -46.25 -34.01 2.80
CA GLY A 5 -46.05 -35.26 3.55
C GLY A 5 -45.05 -35.10 4.69
N THR A 6 -44.98 -36.12 5.53
CA THR A 6 -44.10 -36.19 6.70
C THR A 6 -43.16 -37.37 6.54
N PHE A 7 -41.91 -37.17 6.94
CA PHE A 7 -40.93 -38.22 7.11
C PHE A 7 -40.48 -38.24 8.57
N GLU A 8 -40.29 -39.42 9.12
CA GLU A 8 -39.77 -39.64 10.48
C GLU A 8 -38.35 -40.19 10.38
N ASP A 9 -37.52 -39.94 11.40
CA ASP A 9 -36.13 -40.41 11.51
C ASP A 9 -35.31 -40.26 10.22
N SER A 10 -35.34 -39.04 9.69
CA SER A 10 -34.89 -38.75 8.33
C SER A 10 -33.49 -38.14 8.30
N THR A 11 -32.73 -38.54 7.29
CA THR A 11 -31.47 -37.89 6.90
C THR A 11 -31.67 -37.20 5.56
N GLY A 12 -31.15 -35.99 5.41
CA GLY A 12 -31.23 -35.22 4.18
C GLY A 12 -30.05 -34.29 3.98
N PHE A 13 -30.04 -33.57 2.88
CA PHE A 13 -29.03 -32.57 2.56
C PHE A 13 -29.64 -31.36 1.86
N THR A 14 -28.99 -30.21 1.99
CA THR A 14 -29.37 -28.98 1.29
C THR A 14 -28.70 -28.88 -0.08
N ASN A 15 -29.12 -27.91 -0.88
CA ASN A 15 -28.32 -27.48 -2.02
C ASN A 15 -26.98 -26.88 -1.54
N GLN A 16 -26.04 -26.72 -2.48
CA GLN A 16 -24.72 -26.15 -2.20
C GLN A 16 -24.84 -24.70 -1.72
N THR A 17 -24.06 -24.36 -0.70
CA THR A 17 -23.81 -22.99 -0.22
C THR A 17 -22.93 -22.22 -1.20
N ASN A 18 -22.73 -20.92 -0.94
CA ASN A 18 -21.90 -20.05 -1.79
C ASN A 18 -20.45 -20.53 -1.99
N ASP A 19 -19.89 -21.26 -1.02
CA ASP A 19 -18.55 -21.85 -1.10
C ASP A 19 -18.56 -23.28 -1.68
N GLY A 20 -19.68 -23.74 -2.23
CA GLY A 20 -19.84 -25.07 -2.84
C GLY A 20 -20.11 -26.20 -1.85
N THR A 21 -20.31 -25.90 -0.57
CA THR A 21 -20.47 -26.88 0.51
C THR A 21 -21.91 -27.39 0.60
N VAL A 22 -22.09 -28.69 0.82
CA VAL A 22 -23.40 -29.28 1.12
C VAL A 22 -23.62 -29.35 2.63
N ILE A 23 -24.78 -28.91 3.11
CA ILE A 23 -25.15 -29.08 4.53
C ILE A 23 -26.04 -30.31 4.65
N TYR A 24 -25.55 -31.31 5.38
CA TYR A 24 -26.30 -32.50 5.76
C TYR A 24 -27.11 -32.25 7.02
N PHE A 25 -28.26 -32.92 7.15
CA PHE A 25 -29.04 -32.89 8.38
C PHE A 25 -29.67 -34.24 8.72
N THR A 26 -29.82 -34.50 10.02
CA THR A 26 -30.64 -35.58 10.57
C THR A 26 -31.75 -34.99 11.42
N ALA A 27 -32.92 -35.62 11.46
CA ALA A 27 -34.06 -35.10 12.21
C ALA A 27 -35.05 -36.20 12.62
N GLU A 28 -35.72 -35.99 13.75
CA GLU A 28 -36.79 -36.87 14.25
C GLU A 28 -38.02 -36.79 13.34
N LYS A 29 -38.37 -35.57 12.89
CA LYS A 29 -39.51 -35.35 12.00
C LYS A 29 -39.19 -34.27 10.98
N VAL A 30 -39.55 -34.53 9.73
CA VAL A 30 -39.43 -33.61 8.59
C VAL A 30 -40.80 -33.48 7.94
N GLU A 31 -41.39 -32.30 8.00
CA GLU A 31 -42.72 -32.02 7.46
C GLU A 31 -42.61 -31.05 6.29
N ARG A 32 -43.05 -31.47 5.11
CA ARG A 32 -43.13 -30.59 3.95
C ARG A 32 -44.44 -29.80 4.01
N THR A 33 -44.35 -28.55 4.49
CA THR A 33 -45.48 -27.63 4.67
C THR A 33 -45.85 -26.88 3.39
N ALA A 34 -44.90 -26.71 2.46
CA ALA A 34 -45.14 -26.14 1.13
C ALA A 34 -44.30 -26.83 0.04
N LEU A 35 -44.50 -26.45 -1.22
CA LEU A 35 -43.71 -26.97 -2.34
C LEU A 35 -42.22 -26.61 -2.22
N ASP A 36 -41.89 -25.46 -1.63
CA ASP A 36 -40.53 -24.94 -1.46
C ASP A 36 -40.11 -24.83 0.02
N GLU A 37 -40.91 -25.36 0.95
CA GLU A 37 -40.68 -25.22 2.38
C GLU A 37 -40.85 -26.53 3.14
N VAL A 38 -39.89 -26.77 4.04
CA VAL A 38 -39.87 -27.93 4.93
C VAL A 38 -39.58 -27.46 6.34
N VAL A 39 -40.31 -28.00 7.31
CA VAL A 39 -40.08 -27.81 8.74
C VAL A 39 -39.43 -29.08 9.28
N VAL A 40 -38.33 -28.91 9.99
CA VAL A 40 -37.49 -29.96 10.56
C VAL A 40 -37.56 -29.83 12.09
N THR A 41 -38.01 -30.87 12.77
CA THR A 41 -38.13 -30.90 14.24
C THR A 41 -36.98 -31.71 14.83
N LYS A 42 -36.34 -31.17 15.87
CA LYS A 42 -35.13 -31.71 16.50
C LYS A 42 -34.04 -32.06 15.48
N GLY A 43 -33.71 -31.12 14.62
CA GLY A 43 -32.72 -31.30 13.56
C GLY A 43 -31.27 -31.11 14.03
N LYS A 44 -30.33 -31.89 13.50
CA LYS A 44 -28.87 -31.71 13.60
C LYS A 44 -28.32 -31.39 12.20
N PHE A 45 -27.60 -30.29 12.05
CA PHE A 45 -27.09 -29.77 10.76
C PHE A 45 -25.56 -29.67 10.77
N THR A 46 -24.87 -30.11 9.72
CA THR A 46 -23.39 -30.06 9.60
C THR A 46 -22.92 -30.15 8.14
N ALA A 47 -21.70 -29.66 7.86
CA ALA A 47 -21.00 -29.92 6.60
C ALA A 47 -20.02 -31.11 6.67
N CYS A 48 -19.87 -31.72 7.84
CA CYS A 48 -18.94 -32.84 8.02
C CYS A 48 -19.64 -34.17 7.70
N GLU A 49 -18.97 -35.05 6.97
CA GLU A 49 -19.49 -36.38 6.60
C GLU A 49 -19.20 -37.45 7.66
N GLU A 50 -18.44 -37.10 8.71
CA GLU A 50 -18.09 -37.99 9.82
C GLU A 50 -19.32 -38.28 10.71
N ALA A 51 -19.44 -39.52 11.21
CA ALA A 51 -20.55 -39.94 12.09
C ALA A 51 -20.68 -39.07 13.36
N VAL A 52 -19.53 -38.68 13.95
CA VAL A 52 -19.46 -37.64 14.98
C VAL A 52 -18.87 -36.39 14.32
N PRO A 53 -19.70 -35.46 13.83
CA PRO A 53 -19.21 -34.35 13.05
C PRO A 53 -18.38 -33.41 13.93
N LYS A 54 -17.27 -32.90 13.40
CA LYS A 54 -16.39 -31.96 14.13
C LYS A 54 -17.14 -30.74 14.66
N TRP A 55 -18.14 -30.28 13.91
CA TRP A 55 -19.08 -29.25 14.33
C TRP A 55 -20.49 -29.59 13.87
N SER A 56 -21.51 -29.17 14.63
CA SER A 56 -22.91 -29.24 14.19
C SER A 56 -23.77 -28.18 14.86
N PHE A 57 -24.91 -27.83 14.26
CA PHE A 57 -25.97 -27.09 14.93
C PHE A 57 -27.15 -28.03 15.21
N THR A 58 -27.60 -28.12 16.45
CA THR A 58 -28.88 -28.77 16.77
C THR A 58 -29.94 -27.72 17.00
N ALA A 59 -31.16 -27.89 16.48
CA ALA A 59 -32.26 -26.94 16.66
C ALA A 59 -33.57 -27.67 16.98
N ASP A 60 -34.37 -27.10 17.88
CA ASP A 60 -35.68 -27.66 18.22
C ASP A 60 -36.62 -27.64 17.01
N GLU A 61 -36.57 -26.55 16.26
CA GLU A 61 -37.29 -26.36 15.01
C GLU A 61 -36.39 -25.64 14.00
N ALA A 62 -36.36 -26.14 12.77
CA ALA A 62 -35.67 -25.54 11.67
C ALA A 62 -36.56 -25.45 10.43
N THR A 63 -36.63 -24.28 9.80
CA THR A 63 -37.38 -24.07 8.56
C THR A 63 -36.41 -23.97 7.40
N ILE A 64 -36.47 -24.92 6.47
CA ILE A 64 -35.68 -24.92 5.24
C ILE A 64 -36.58 -24.39 4.12
N LYS A 65 -36.23 -23.22 3.58
CA LYS A 65 -36.80 -22.74 2.31
C LYS A 65 -35.82 -23.04 1.20
N PHE A 66 -36.21 -23.90 0.26
CA PHE A 66 -35.37 -24.35 -0.84
C PHE A 66 -34.81 -23.15 -1.63
N ASN A 67 -33.52 -23.22 -2.00
CA ASN A 67 -32.78 -22.16 -2.70
C ASN A 67 -32.76 -20.79 -1.99
N LYS A 68 -33.07 -20.70 -0.69
CA LYS A 68 -33.07 -19.43 0.05
C LYS A 68 -32.23 -19.50 1.32
N LYS A 69 -32.76 -20.16 2.36
CA LYS A 69 -32.12 -20.19 3.68
C LYS A 69 -32.68 -21.30 4.56
N VAL A 70 -31.87 -21.71 5.52
CA VAL A 70 -32.25 -22.49 6.69
C VAL A 70 -32.37 -21.55 7.88
N LYS A 71 -33.54 -21.50 8.53
CA LYS A 71 -33.73 -20.80 9.80
C LYS A 71 -33.72 -21.82 10.92
N LEU A 72 -32.94 -21.58 11.97
CA LEU A 72 -32.84 -22.45 13.14
C LEU A 72 -33.39 -21.68 14.36
N LYS A 73 -34.36 -22.26 15.08
CA LYS A 73 -34.87 -21.74 16.35
C LYS A 73 -34.30 -22.56 17.51
N ASN A 74 -33.92 -21.88 18.59
CA ASN A 74 -33.28 -22.49 19.76
C ASN A 74 -32.08 -23.37 19.37
N ALA A 75 -31.29 -22.88 18.41
CA ALA A 75 -30.14 -23.60 17.92
C ALA A 75 -29.07 -23.71 19.01
N LYS A 76 -28.29 -24.79 19.00
CA LYS A 76 -27.13 -24.99 19.86
C LYS A 76 -25.98 -25.37 18.94
N PHE A 77 -24.96 -24.52 18.89
CA PHE A 77 -23.70 -24.87 18.25
C PHE A 77 -22.98 -25.91 19.10
N ARG A 78 -22.56 -27.01 18.48
CA ARG A 78 -21.84 -28.11 19.11
C ARG A 78 -20.51 -28.33 18.42
N VAL A 79 -19.49 -28.63 19.21
CA VAL A 79 -18.23 -29.19 18.72
C VAL A 79 -18.24 -30.65 19.12
N LYS A 80 -18.16 -31.55 18.12
CA LYS A 80 -18.58 -32.94 18.29
C LYS A 80 -20.00 -32.97 18.89
N ASP A 81 -20.20 -33.69 19.99
CA ASP A 81 -21.48 -33.75 20.68
C ASP A 81 -21.57 -32.84 21.91
N VAL A 82 -20.58 -31.97 22.15
CA VAL A 82 -20.58 -31.03 23.27
C VAL A 82 -21.23 -29.69 22.84
N PRO A 83 -22.33 -29.25 23.49
CA PRO A 83 -22.94 -27.96 23.17
C PRO A 83 -22.11 -26.81 23.76
N LEU A 84 -21.78 -25.81 22.92
CA LEU A 84 -20.95 -24.67 23.33
C LEU A 84 -21.74 -23.37 23.38
N ILE A 85 -22.52 -23.05 22.34
CA ILE A 85 -23.19 -21.74 22.21
C ILE A 85 -24.68 -21.95 21.93
N PRO A 86 -25.57 -21.60 22.87
CA PRO A 86 -26.99 -21.50 22.57
C PRO A 86 -27.26 -20.23 21.76
N LEU A 87 -28.02 -20.38 20.68
CA LEU A 87 -28.42 -19.33 19.77
C LEU A 87 -29.96 -19.34 19.69
N PRO A 88 -30.67 -18.34 20.23
CA PRO A 88 -32.13 -18.32 20.17
C PRO A 88 -32.64 -18.35 18.72
N TYR A 89 -31.86 -17.78 17.80
CA TYR A 89 -32.13 -17.79 16.38
C TYR A 89 -30.82 -17.78 15.58
N ALA A 90 -30.72 -18.62 14.54
CA ALA A 90 -29.61 -18.62 13.58
C ALA A 90 -30.14 -18.79 12.15
N THR A 91 -29.39 -18.34 11.15
CA THR A 91 -29.76 -18.48 9.73
C THR A 91 -28.55 -18.88 8.91
N ILE A 92 -28.72 -19.88 8.03
CA ILE A 92 -27.69 -20.35 7.09
C ILE A 92 -28.20 -20.07 5.67
N PRO A 93 -27.52 -19.23 4.88
CA PRO A 93 -27.90 -19.00 3.48
C PRO A 93 -27.56 -20.23 2.62
N ILE A 94 -28.52 -20.71 1.83
CA ILE A 94 -28.35 -21.86 0.90
C ILE A 94 -28.69 -21.49 -0.55
N GLU A 95 -28.68 -20.19 -0.85
CA GLU A 95 -28.89 -19.61 -2.17
C GLU A 95 -27.55 -19.38 -2.86
N GLN A 96 -27.45 -19.64 -4.17
CA GLN A 96 -26.18 -19.58 -4.91
C GLN A 96 -25.62 -18.17 -5.14
N THR A 97 -26.41 -17.10 -4.98
CA THR A 97 -25.97 -15.75 -5.38
C THR A 97 -26.50 -14.54 -4.60
N ASP A 98 -27.26 -14.69 -3.50
CA ASP A 98 -27.81 -13.50 -2.83
C ASP A 98 -27.21 -13.15 -1.46
N ARG A 99 -27.07 -11.84 -1.26
CA ARG A 99 -26.57 -11.20 -0.04
C ARG A 99 -27.75 -11.13 0.93
N GLN A 100 -27.58 -11.51 2.19
CA GLN A 100 -28.70 -11.49 3.15
C GLN A 100 -28.38 -10.64 4.37
N SER A 101 -29.35 -9.83 4.79
CA SER A 101 -29.25 -9.04 6.03
C SER A 101 -29.29 -9.94 7.26
N GLY A 102 -28.47 -9.63 8.25
CA GLY A 102 -28.36 -10.41 9.48
C GLY A 102 -27.16 -10.04 10.33
N PHE A 103 -27.12 -10.59 11.54
CA PHE A 103 -25.94 -10.50 12.39
C PHE A 103 -24.79 -11.28 11.75
N LEU A 104 -23.65 -10.61 11.62
CA LEU A 104 -22.41 -11.27 11.30
C LEU A 104 -21.91 -12.01 12.54
N THR A 105 -21.21 -13.09 12.26
CA THR A 105 -20.49 -13.85 13.25
C THR A 105 -19.62 -12.95 14.14
N PRO A 106 -19.76 -13.02 15.48
CA PRO A 106 -18.94 -12.24 16.38
C PRO A 106 -17.50 -12.75 16.39
N THR A 107 -16.57 -11.85 16.72
CA THR A 107 -15.14 -12.17 16.87
C THR A 107 -14.69 -11.89 18.30
N PHE A 108 -13.78 -12.74 18.78
CA PHE A 108 -13.24 -12.68 20.13
C PHE A 108 -11.72 -12.57 20.07
N GLY A 109 -11.13 -11.83 21.00
CA GLY A 109 -9.68 -11.73 21.13
C GLY A 109 -9.28 -11.33 22.52
N PHE A 110 -8.05 -11.68 22.91
CA PHE A 110 -7.49 -11.26 24.19
C PHE A 110 -6.25 -10.43 23.96
N SER A 111 -6.10 -9.37 24.76
CA SER A 111 -5.04 -8.38 24.67
C SER A 111 -4.59 -8.00 26.08
N GLY A 112 -3.29 -7.88 26.30
CA GLY A 112 -2.77 -7.34 27.56
C GLY A 112 -3.22 -5.92 27.89
N ASN A 113 -3.46 -5.08 26.86
CA ASN A 113 -3.79 -3.66 27.02
C ASN A 113 -5.26 -3.32 26.81
N LYS A 114 -6.02 -4.18 26.11
CA LYS A 114 -7.45 -4.00 25.81
C LYS A 114 -8.33 -4.96 26.58
N GLY A 115 -7.75 -5.96 27.23
CA GLY A 115 -8.45 -7.05 27.88
C GLY A 115 -9.11 -7.99 26.88
N PHE A 116 -10.26 -8.54 27.28
CA PHE A 116 -11.09 -9.34 26.40
C PHE A 116 -11.84 -8.42 25.44
N ARG A 117 -11.77 -8.75 24.15
CA ARG A 117 -12.45 -8.05 23.07
C ARG A 117 -13.58 -8.90 22.54
N VAL A 118 -14.78 -8.32 22.47
CA VAL A 118 -15.93 -8.88 21.75
C VAL A 118 -16.29 -7.91 20.63
N SER A 119 -16.32 -8.37 19.39
CA SER A 119 -16.76 -7.55 18.26
C SER A 119 -17.93 -8.23 17.57
N GLY A 120 -19.01 -7.49 17.34
CA GLY A 120 -20.20 -7.94 16.64
C GLY A 120 -20.57 -6.95 15.54
N ALA A 121 -21.22 -7.46 14.49
CA ALA A 121 -21.70 -6.60 13.41
C ALA A 121 -23.08 -7.04 12.92
N TYR A 122 -23.85 -6.10 12.40
CA TYR A 122 -25.11 -6.32 11.70
C TYR A 122 -24.96 -5.85 10.26
N PHE A 123 -25.07 -6.77 9.31
CA PHE A 123 -25.03 -6.51 7.88
C PHE A 123 -26.44 -6.31 7.35
N GLN A 124 -26.66 -5.25 6.58
CA GLN A 124 -27.93 -4.89 5.98
C GLN A 124 -27.76 -4.67 4.48
N THR A 125 -28.49 -5.44 3.68
CA THR A 125 -28.63 -5.18 2.25
C THR A 125 -29.55 -4.00 1.99
N LEU A 126 -29.19 -3.14 1.04
CA LEU A 126 -29.98 -1.98 0.59
C LEU A 126 -30.48 -2.18 -0.85
N GLY A 127 -30.43 -3.43 -1.35
CA GLY A 127 -30.68 -3.81 -2.72
C GLY A 127 -29.53 -4.63 -3.29
N LYS A 128 -29.53 -4.83 -4.62
CA LYS A 128 -28.52 -5.65 -5.30
C LYS A 128 -27.13 -5.00 -5.35
N SER A 129 -27.08 -3.67 -5.31
CA SER A 129 -25.87 -2.88 -5.56
C SER A 129 -25.36 -2.12 -4.34
N ALA A 130 -25.98 -2.24 -3.16
CA ALA A 130 -25.57 -1.51 -1.96
C ALA A 130 -25.84 -2.26 -0.67
N ASP A 131 -25.03 -1.98 0.35
CA ASP A 131 -25.12 -2.53 1.69
C ASP A 131 -24.53 -1.58 2.73
N VAL A 132 -24.97 -1.78 3.97
CA VAL A 132 -24.39 -1.13 5.15
C VAL A 132 -24.12 -2.18 6.23
N THR A 133 -23.01 -2.06 6.95
CA THR A 133 -22.65 -2.91 8.09
C THR A 133 -22.45 -2.02 9.30
N PHE A 134 -23.19 -2.28 10.36
CA PHE A 134 -22.99 -1.64 11.66
C PHE A 134 -22.10 -2.53 12.51
N ARG A 135 -21.11 -1.96 13.18
CA ARG A 135 -20.14 -2.69 14.00
C ARG A 135 -20.14 -2.15 15.43
N GLY A 136 -20.02 -3.04 16.40
CA GLY A 136 -19.80 -2.72 17.81
C GLY A 136 -18.63 -3.55 18.35
N ASP A 137 -17.72 -2.90 19.06
CA ASP A 137 -16.58 -3.52 19.71
C ASP A 137 -16.63 -3.20 21.21
N LEU A 138 -16.51 -4.22 22.05
CA LEU A 138 -16.36 -4.10 23.49
C LEU A 138 -14.93 -4.48 23.87
N TYR A 139 -14.24 -3.60 24.60
CA TYR A 139 -12.89 -3.83 25.13
C TYR A 139 -12.95 -3.75 26.66
N THR A 140 -12.81 -4.86 27.38
CA THR A 140 -13.08 -4.92 28.82
C THR A 140 -12.15 -4.08 29.71
N GLN A 141 -10.99 -3.65 29.20
CA GLN A 141 -10.04 -2.77 29.91
C GLN A 141 -9.93 -1.37 29.31
N ARG A 142 -10.77 -1.04 28.32
CA ARG A 142 -10.69 0.22 27.58
C ARG A 142 -12.06 0.87 27.45
N GLY A 143 -12.88 0.40 26.53
CA GLY A 143 -14.20 0.98 26.35
C GLY A 143 -14.97 0.38 25.20
N ILE A 144 -15.75 1.21 24.51
CA ILE A 144 -16.68 0.78 23.47
C ILE A 144 -16.29 1.43 22.15
N GLY A 145 -16.13 0.59 21.13
CA GLY A 145 -16.01 0.99 19.74
C GLY A 145 -17.33 0.81 19.00
N TYR A 146 -17.59 1.70 18.04
CA TYR A 146 -18.73 1.59 17.14
C TYR A 146 -18.33 2.07 15.75
N GLY A 147 -18.90 1.46 14.73
CA GLY A 147 -18.57 1.78 13.34
C GLY A 147 -19.69 1.48 12.37
N LEU A 148 -19.50 2.00 11.17
CA LEU A 148 -20.40 1.87 10.04
C LEU A 148 -19.55 1.69 8.78
N ASP A 149 -19.88 0.69 7.97
CA ASP A 149 -19.30 0.46 6.66
C ASP A 149 -20.40 0.44 5.61
N PHE A 150 -20.40 1.40 4.69
CA PHE A 150 -21.27 1.45 3.53
C PHE A 150 -20.50 1.03 2.28
N ARG A 151 -21.08 0.16 1.46
CA ARG A 151 -20.50 -0.23 0.17
C ARG A 151 -21.56 -0.17 -0.91
N THR A 152 -21.16 0.34 -2.08
CA THR A 152 -21.99 0.36 -3.28
C THR A 152 -21.21 -0.03 -4.53
N ARG A 153 -21.92 -0.60 -5.50
CA ARG A 153 -21.47 -1.02 -6.83
C ARG A 153 -22.42 -0.41 -7.87
N ALA A 154 -22.17 0.83 -8.25
CA ALA A 154 -23.05 1.56 -9.18
C ALA A 154 -23.12 0.89 -10.57
N ASN A 155 -22.04 0.27 -11.02
CA ASN A 155 -21.98 -0.58 -12.22
C ASN A 155 -20.79 -1.56 -12.14
N SER A 156 -20.58 -2.38 -13.18
CA SER A 156 -19.51 -3.40 -13.22
C SER A 156 -18.09 -2.85 -13.08
N ARG A 157 -17.89 -1.55 -13.29
CA ARG A 157 -16.59 -0.86 -13.19
C ARG A 157 -16.53 0.14 -12.04
N SER A 158 -17.66 0.51 -11.45
CA SER A 158 -17.74 1.62 -10.49
C SER A 158 -18.16 1.14 -9.11
N PHE A 159 -17.45 1.59 -8.09
CA PHE A 159 -17.73 1.28 -6.70
C PHE A 159 -17.42 2.46 -5.80
N PHE A 160 -18.07 2.48 -4.63
CA PHE A 160 -17.74 3.40 -3.57
C PHE A 160 -17.95 2.70 -2.24
N ASN A 161 -16.93 2.72 -1.40
CA ASN A 161 -16.91 2.21 -0.05
C ASN A 161 -16.66 3.40 0.88
N PHE A 162 -17.48 3.54 1.91
CA PHE A 162 -17.32 4.55 2.94
C PHE A 162 -17.35 3.84 4.28
N GLY A 163 -16.52 4.26 5.22
CA GLY A 163 -16.59 3.76 6.57
C GLY A 163 -16.20 4.77 7.62
N PHE A 164 -16.70 4.51 8.82
CA PHE A 164 -16.47 5.29 10.01
C PHE A 164 -16.28 4.32 11.18
N PHE A 165 -15.30 4.61 12.02
CA PHE A 165 -15.09 3.85 13.25
C PHE A 165 -14.62 4.79 14.35
N ALA A 166 -15.23 4.70 15.53
CA ALA A 166 -14.87 5.49 16.69
C ALA A 166 -14.76 4.61 17.92
N VAL A 167 -13.89 4.99 18.85
CA VAL A 167 -13.76 4.37 20.16
C VAL A 167 -13.83 5.44 21.21
N LYS A 168 -14.75 5.26 22.15
CA LYS A 168 -14.75 5.98 23.42
C LYS A 168 -13.96 5.12 24.40
N ASP A 169 -12.70 5.51 24.62
CA ASP A 169 -11.77 4.82 25.50
C ASP A 169 -12.06 5.18 26.97
N ARG A 170 -11.47 4.42 27.89
CA ARG A 170 -11.55 4.60 29.36
C ARG A 170 -12.99 4.63 29.93
N ILE A 171 -13.94 3.96 29.27
CA ILE A 171 -15.25 3.63 29.86
C ILE A 171 -15.11 2.49 30.89
N PHE A 172 -14.20 1.55 30.60
CA PHE A 172 -13.90 0.40 31.46
C PHE A 172 -12.42 0.39 31.82
N GLY A 173 -12.04 -0.33 32.88
CA GLY A 173 -10.66 -0.40 33.34
C GLY A 173 -10.25 0.85 34.13
N ALA A 174 -8.97 1.23 34.05
CA ALA A 174 -8.43 2.40 34.75
C ALA A 174 -9.00 3.69 34.14
N SER A 175 -9.39 4.64 35.00
CA SER A 175 -9.80 5.99 34.59
C SER A 175 -8.61 6.75 34.00
N ALA A 176 -8.89 7.73 33.13
CA ALA A 176 -7.84 8.49 32.45
C ALA A 176 -6.91 9.20 33.45
N SER A 177 -5.61 8.94 33.34
CA SER A 177 -4.54 9.56 34.13
C SER A 177 -3.30 9.82 33.24
N PRO A 178 -2.29 10.57 33.71
CA PRO A 178 -1.02 10.69 32.97
C PRO A 178 -0.35 9.35 32.65
N GLU A 179 -0.50 8.35 33.53
CA GLU A 179 0.01 6.99 33.36
C GLU A 179 -0.89 6.13 32.46
N THR A 180 -2.18 6.49 32.37
CA THR A 180 -3.20 5.78 31.58
C THR A 180 -4.03 6.76 30.75
N PRO A 181 -3.43 7.42 29.74
CA PRO A 181 -4.12 8.47 28.99
C PRO A 181 -5.32 7.93 28.22
N ASP A 182 -6.27 8.83 27.92
CA ASP A 182 -7.37 8.55 26.99
C ASP A 182 -6.82 8.55 25.55
N GLU A 183 -6.84 7.38 24.90
CA GLU A 183 -6.39 7.21 23.52
C GLU A 183 -7.57 7.04 22.55
N GLY A 184 -8.78 7.42 22.99
CA GLY A 184 -9.99 7.42 22.19
C GLY A 184 -9.91 8.32 20.96
N GLY A 185 -10.84 8.08 20.03
CA GLY A 185 -10.82 8.79 18.75
C GLY A 185 -11.73 8.20 17.70
N SER A 186 -11.55 8.65 16.47
CA SER A 186 -12.30 8.18 15.32
C SER A 186 -11.48 8.18 14.05
N THR A 187 -11.91 7.39 13.08
CA THR A 187 -11.43 7.40 11.71
C THR A 187 -12.61 7.39 10.74
N ILE A 188 -12.47 8.16 9.67
CA ILE A 188 -13.34 8.13 8.50
C ILE A 188 -12.47 7.69 7.33
N TYR A 189 -12.97 6.77 6.52
CA TYR A 189 -12.31 6.35 5.29
C TYR A 189 -13.32 6.25 4.14
N ALA A 190 -12.86 6.56 2.93
CA ALA A 190 -13.66 6.40 1.73
C ALA A 190 -12.76 5.99 0.56
N GLU A 191 -13.16 4.96 -0.17
CA GLU A 191 -12.47 4.44 -1.34
C GLU A 191 -13.47 4.22 -2.46
N GLY A 192 -13.19 4.71 -3.66
CA GLY A 192 -14.11 4.49 -4.78
C GLY A 192 -13.58 4.98 -6.10
N VAL A 193 -14.15 4.43 -7.16
CA VAL A 193 -13.96 4.86 -8.55
C VAL A 193 -15.31 4.88 -9.24
N HIS A 194 -15.61 5.95 -9.96
CA HIS A 194 -16.82 6.08 -10.75
C HIS A 194 -16.50 6.56 -12.17
N TYR A 195 -16.98 5.81 -13.16
CA TYR A 195 -16.86 6.14 -14.57
C TYR A 195 -18.17 6.75 -15.07
N PHE A 196 -18.15 8.04 -15.37
CA PHE A 196 -19.31 8.76 -15.90
C PHE A 196 -19.46 8.54 -17.41
N SER A 197 -20.70 8.58 -17.91
CA SER A 197 -21.01 8.38 -19.33
C SER A 197 -20.40 9.43 -20.27
N ASN A 198 -20.08 10.62 -19.75
CA ASN A 198 -19.47 11.73 -20.49
C ASN A 198 -17.92 11.68 -20.53
N GLY A 199 -17.32 10.56 -20.12
CA GLY A 199 -15.88 10.31 -20.16
C GLY A 199 -15.10 10.78 -18.94
N PHE A 200 -15.76 11.37 -17.93
CA PHE A 200 -15.11 11.68 -16.67
C PHE A 200 -14.90 10.41 -15.83
N THR A 201 -13.81 10.38 -15.08
CA THR A 201 -13.54 9.38 -14.05
C THR A 201 -13.31 10.11 -12.74
N ALA A 202 -14.11 9.81 -11.72
CA ALA A 202 -13.86 10.26 -10.36
C ALA A 202 -13.28 9.11 -9.54
N ALA A 203 -12.32 9.41 -8.68
CA ALA A 203 -11.82 8.47 -7.71
C ALA A 203 -11.54 9.17 -6.38
N THR A 204 -11.64 8.39 -5.32
CA THR A 204 -11.49 8.85 -3.94
C THR A 204 -10.69 7.82 -3.17
N ASP A 205 -9.72 8.32 -2.40
CA ASP A 205 -8.96 7.58 -1.40
C ASP A 205 -8.74 8.51 -0.23
N VAL A 206 -9.63 8.43 0.75
CA VAL A 206 -9.69 9.29 1.92
C VAL A 206 -9.49 8.43 3.15
N ARG A 207 -8.61 8.89 4.03
CA ARG A 207 -8.46 8.39 5.39
C ARG A 207 -8.14 9.57 6.28
N LEU A 208 -9.04 9.82 7.22
CA LEU A 208 -8.94 10.90 8.19
C LEU A 208 -9.04 10.28 9.57
N THR A 209 -8.01 10.48 10.38
CA THR A 209 -7.92 9.96 11.74
C THR A 209 -7.84 11.11 12.74
N SER A 210 -8.59 11.02 13.83
CA SER A 210 -8.69 12.10 14.82
C SER A 210 -7.36 12.44 15.47
N ASN A 211 -6.55 11.42 15.80
CA ASN A 211 -5.24 11.57 16.41
C ASN A 211 -4.37 10.32 16.19
N LEU A 212 -3.04 10.49 16.35
CA LEU A 212 -2.07 9.42 16.13
C LEU A 212 -2.20 8.29 17.16
N ALA A 213 -2.47 8.61 18.43
CA ALA A 213 -2.57 7.63 19.51
C ALA A 213 -3.70 6.62 19.26
N PHE A 214 -4.89 7.11 18.91
CA PHE A 214 -6.04 6.31 18.49
C PHE A 214 -5.67 5.35 17.35
N ARG A 215 -4.99 5.86 16.31
CA ARG A 215 -4.55 5.02 15.19
C ARG A 215 -3.60 3.92 15.65
N GLN A 216 -2.62 4.26 16.49
CA GLN A 216 -1.63 3.32 16.99
C GLN A 216 -2.27 2.23 17.85
N VAL A 217 -3.15 2.61 18.77
CA VAL A 217 -3.82 1.71 19.71
C VAL A 217 -4.85 0.84 19.01
N PHE A 218 -5.79 1.41 18.24
CA PHE A 218 -6.99 0.72 17.80
C PHE A 218 -6.94 0.14 16.37
N SER A 219 -5.94 0.49 15.56
CA SER A 219 -5.77 -0.16 14.23
C SER A 219 -5.32 -1.61 14.37
N ASP A 220 -5.78 -2.49 13.47
CA ASP A 220 -5.43 -3.91 13.50
C ASP A 220 -4.11 -4.21 12.73
N GLY A 221 -3.70 -3.37 11.77
CA GLY A 221 -2.54 -3.61 10.90
C GLY A 221 -1.28 -2.79 11.25
N ILE A 222 -0.12 -3.43 11.32
CA ILE A 222 1.16 -2.77 11.65
C ILE A 222 1.47 -1.59 10.71
N GLN A 223 1.22 -1.73 9.40
CA GLN A 223 1.49 -0.68 8.42
C GLN A 223 0.70 0.61 8.72
N GLN A 224 -0.54 0.50 9.20
CA GLN A 224 -1.36 1.66 9.57
C GLN A 224 -0.87 2.29 10.89
N ILE A 225 -0.42 1.46 11.83
CA ILE A 225 0.10 1.90 13.14
C ILE A 225 1.38 2.72 12.96
N ILE A 226 2.28 2.26 12.09
CA ILE A 226 3.62 2.85 11.94
C ILE A 226 3.71 3.92 10.85
N SER A 227 2.74 4.04 9.93
CA SER A 227 2.82 5.00 8.84
C SER A 227 2.86 6.44 9.38
N PRO A 228 3.92 7.22 9.17
CA PRO A 228 3.95 8.61 9.58
C PRO A 228 3.11 9.51 8.67
N ILE A 229 2.72 9.01 7.49
CA ILE A 229 2.05 9.79 6.44
C ILE A 229 0.60 9.29 6.30
N GLU A 230 -0.33 10.24 6.27
CA GLU A 230 -1.73 10.03 5.96
C GLU A 230 -2.11 10.96 4.80
N VAL A 231 -2.51 10.37 3.68
CA VAL A 231 -2.94 11.10 2.49
C VAL A 231 -4.43 10.85 2.31
N SER A 232 -5.17 11.93 2.10
CA SER A 232 -6.55 11.91 1.65
C SER A 232 -6.65 12.68 0.35
N GLN A 233 -7.21 12.05 -0.68
CA GLN A 233 -7.36 12.67 -1.98
C GLN A 233 -8.67 12.26 -2.67
N VAL A 234 -9.25 13.23 -3.36
CA VAL A 234 -10.35 13.03 -4.30
C VAL A 234 -9.91 13.65 -5.61
N PHE A 235 -10.03 12.91 -6.70
CA PHE A 235 -9.71 13.45 -8.02
C PHE A 235 -10.80 13.13 -9.04
N VAL A 236 -10.99 14.06 -9.98
CA VAL A 236 -11.87 13.92 -11.12
C VAL A 236 -11.07 14.24 -12.37
N ASN A 237 -10.93 13.26 -13.26
CA ASN A 237 -10.14 13.37 -14.48
C ASN A 237 -11.05 13.24 -15.70
N LYS A 238 -10.68 13.95 -16.78
CA LYS A 238 -11.13 13.63 -18.13
C LYS A 238 -10.00 13.86 -19.12
N SER A 239 -9.77 12.89 -19.98
CA SER A 239 -8.86 13.01 -21.12
C SER A 239 -9.63 12.94 -22.43
N TRP A 240 -9.25 13.77 -23.40
CA TRP A 240 -9.80 13.75 -24.76
C TRP A 240 -8.72 14.19 -25.76
N ASN A 241 -8.57 13.44 -26.86
CA ASN A 241 -7.50 13.66 -27.82
C ASN A 241 -6.12 13.73 -27.11
N ASN A 242 -5.47 14.89 -27.19
CA ASN A 242 -4.21 15.25 -26.54
C ASN A 242 -4.39 16.18 -25.33
N TYR A 243 -5.60 16.43 -24.85
CA TYR A 243 -5.89 17.26 -23.69
C TYR A 243 -6.29 16.42 -22.47
N GLU A 244 -6.04 16.98 -21.29
CA GLU A 244 -6.42 16.41 -20.01
C GLU A 244 -6.85 17.51 -19.04
N LEU A 245 -7.95 17.26 -18.32
CA LEU A 245 -8.43 18.09 -17.23
C LEU A 245 -8.45 17.25 -15.95
N ASN A 246 -7.78 17.74 -14.92
CA ASN A 246 -7.67 17.13 -13.61
C ASN A 246 -8.19 18.09 -12.54
N LEU A 247 -9.18 17.66 -11.77
CA LEU A 247 -9.61 18.33 -10.54
C LEU A 247 -9.11 17.49 -9.38
N LEU A 248 -8.38 18.08 -8.46
CA LEU A 248 -7.79 17.40 -7.30
C LEU A 248 -8.14 18.14 -6.01
N ALA A 249 -8.44 17.36 -4.99
CA ALA A 249 -8.68 17.78 -3.63
C ALA A 249 -7.81 16.89 -2.74
N ARG A 250 -6.64 17.38 -2.30
CA ARG A 250 -5.66 16.60 -1.53
C ARG A 250 -5.36 17.25 -0.19
N SER A 251 -5.31 16.43 0.86
CA SER A 251 -4.79 16.77 2.18
C SER A 251 -3.80 15.70 2.61
N GLN A 252 -2.63 16.11 3.07
CA GLN A 252 -1.59 15.21 3.56
C GLN A 252 -1.16 15.65 4.96
N VAL A 253 -1.08 14.68 5.87
CA VAL A 253 -0.58 14.88 7.24
C VAL A 253 0.65 14.02 7.42
N ILE A 254 1.76 14.63 7.83
CA ILE A 254 3.01 13.97 8.17
C ILE A 254 3.22 14.14 9.66
N SER A 255 3.20 13.04 10.41
CA SER A 255 3.44 13.03 11.86
C SER A 255 4.82 12.46 12.14
N ILE A 256 5.73 13.33 12.59
CA ILE A 256 7.06 12.96 13.07
C ILE A 256 7.22 13.45 14.52
N PRO A 257 8.22 12.98 15.28
CA PRO A 257 8.44 13.45 16.64
C PRO A 257 8.52 14.98 16.68
N ASN A 258 7.81 15.60 17.64
CA ASN A 258 7.74 17.05 17.86
C ASN A 258 6.95 17.89 16.83
N VAL A 259 6.65 17.38 15.63
CA VAL A 259 5.96 18.18 14.59
C VAL A 259 4.99 17.38 13.73
N ARG A 260 3.81 17.97 13.49
CA ARG A 260 2.80 17.51 12.53
C ARG A 260 2.70 18.52 11.38
N ILE A 261 3.05 18.08 10.18
CA ILE A 261 2.99 18.92 8.97
C ILE A 261 1.72 18.60 8.20
N LYS A 262 0.83 19.57 8.06
CA LYS A 262 -0.40 19.49 7.27
C LYS A 262 -0.22 20.26 5.97
N LEU A 263 -0.32 19.57 4.84
CA LEU A 263 -0.23 20.12 3.49
C LEU A 263 -1.58 19.94 2.80
N ARG A 264 -2.03 20.96 2.06
CA ARG A 264 -3.29 20.91 1.30
C ARG A 264 -3.10 21.48 -0.10
N ASN A 265 -3.68 20.78 -1.07
CA ASN A 265 -3.89 21.22 -2.45
C ASN A 265 -5.41 21.07 -2.71
N LEU A 266 -6.19 22.07 -2.32
CA LEU A 266 -7.65 22.05 -2.33
C LEU A 266 -8.24 23.46 -2.49
N PRO A 267 -8.96 23.77 -3.59
CA PRO A 267 -9.10 22.96 -4.81
C PRO A 267 -7.85 23.08 -5.71
N SER A 268 -7.55 22.05 -6.48
CA SER A 268 -6.55 22.09 -7.55
C SER A 268 -7.19 21.77 -8.88
N ILE A 269 -6.95 22.60 -9.89
CA ILE A 269 -7.46 22.45 -11.26
C ILE A 269 -6.25 22.46 -12.18
N HIS A 270 -5.96 21.34 -12.81
CA HIS A 270 -4.88 21.21 -13.79
C HIS A 270 -5.46 20.96 -15.19
N PHE A 271 -5.03 21.75 -16.16
CA PHE A 271 -5.37 21.56 -17.56
C PHE A 271 -4.08 21.44 -18.36
N GLU A 272 -3.93 20.38 -19.12
CA GLU A 272 -2.70 20.13 -19.87
C GLU A 272 -2.97 19.60 -21.27
N LYS A 273 -1.98 19.85 -22.14
CA LYS A 273 -1.88 19.28 -23.47
C LYS A 273 -0.65 18.40 -23.55
N ARG A 274 -0.86 17.11 -23.79
CA ARG A 274 0.18 16.13 -24.07
C ARG A 274 0.94 16.49 -25.36
N PRO A 275 2.25 16.18 -25.46
CA PRO A 275 3.05 16.51 -26.63
C PRO A 275 2.39 16.05 -27.93
N ALA A 276 2.14 16.99 -28.84
CA ALA A 276 1.56 16.72 -30.14
C ALA A 276 2.30 17.52 -31.23
N ILE A 277 2.44 16.92 -32.41
CA ILE A 277 3.14 17.54 -33.55
C ILE A 277 2.46 18.86 -33.91
N LEU A 278 3.25 19.92 -34.07
CA LEU A 278 2.82 21.16 -34.70
C LEU A 278 2.74 20.95 -36.21
N SER A 279 1.51 20.97 -36.74
CA SER A 279 1.26 20.72 -38.16
C SER A 279 2.04 21.64 -39.10
N PHE A 280 2.27 22.90 -38.68
CA PHE A 280 2.99 23.92 -39.43
C PHE A 280 4.53 23.89 -39.26
N LEU A 281 5.07 23.10 -38.32
CA LEU A 281 6.51 23.06 -38.03
C LEU A 281 6.97 21.64 -37.65
N LYS A 282 6.91 20.71 -38.60
CA LYS A 282 7.38 19.33 -38.39
C LYS A 282 8.92 19.28 -38.33
N PRO A 283 9.54 18.45 -37.46
CA PRO A 283 8.94 17.46 -36.55
C PRO A 283 8.75 17.96 -35.11
N LEU A 284 8.52 19.26 -34.89
CA LEU A 284 8.41 19.85 -33.55
C LEU A 284 7.09 19.47 -32.87
N TYR A 285 7.17 19.04 -31.62
CA TYR A 285 6.04 18.77 -30.74
C TYR A 285 5.83 19.94 -29.78
N PHE A 286 4.58 20.19 -29.40
CA PHE A 286 4.21 21.18 -28.41
C PHE A 286 3.31 20.56 -27.34
N SER A 287 3.61 20.89 -26.08
CA SER A 287 2.82 20.58 -24.89
C SER A 287 2.72 21.81 -23.99
N PHE A 288 1.74 21.81 -23.09
CA PHE A 288 1.73 22.75 -21.99
C PHE A 288 1.06 22.14 -20.77
N GLN A 289 1.43 22.62 -19.60
CA GLN A 289 0.73 22.38 -18.35
C GLN A 289 0.25 23.73 -17.78
N THR A 290 -0.96 23.76 -17.23
CA THR A 290 -1.40 24.88 -16.41
C THR A 290 -2.13 24.37 -15.17
N GLY A 291 -1.93 25.06 -14.05
CA GLY A 291 -2.54 24.73 -12.76
C GLY A 291 -3.09 25.97 -12.06
N PHE A 292 -4.28 25.86 -11.50
CA PHE A 292 -4.85 26.81 -10.56
C PHE A 292 -5.16 26.09 -9.25
N GLU A 293 -4.47 26.46 -8.18
CA GLU A 293 -4.46 25.68 -6.94
C GLU A 293 -4.65 26.54 -5.70
N GLY A 294 -5.46 26.03 -4.79
CA GLY A 294 -5.55 26.43 -3.40
C GLY A 294 -4.55 25.63 -2.57
N VAL A 295 -3.50 26.27 -2.08
CA VAL A 295 -2.41 25.60 -1.37
C VAL A 295 -2.27 26.09 0.07
N SER A 296 -1.92 25.20 1.00
CA SER A 296 -1.72 25.55 2.40
C SER A 296 -0.71 24.62 3.08
N ARG A 297 0.14 25.18 3.94
CA ARG A 297 1.08 24.46 4.82
C ARG A 297 0.90 24.94 6.26
N ARG A 298 0.70 24.01 7.17
CA ARG A 298 0.64 24.28 8.60
C ARG A 298 1.48 23.27 9.37
N GLU A 299 2.42 23.78 10.16
CA GLU A 299 3.26 23.01 11.05
C GLU A 299 2.79 23.19 12.48
N GLU A 300 2.27 22.12 13.07
CA GLU A 300 1.88 22.08 14.48
C GLU A 300 3.02 21.45 15.27
N VAL A 301 3.59 22.22 16.20
CA VAL A 301 4.78 21.83 16.96
C VAL A 301 4.41 21.66 18.43
N ASP A 302 4.89 20.57 19.03
CA ASP A 302 4.63 20.28 20.45
C ASP A 302 5.62 21.05 21.37
N ASP A 303 6.91 21.10 21.02
CA ASP A 303 7.97 21.90 21.68
C ASP A 303 8.68 22.83 20.67
N LEU A 304 8.42 24.13 20.80
CA LEU A 304 8.94 25.17 19.90
C LEU A 304 10.46 25.32 19.99
N ALA A 305 11.04 25.27 21.20
CA ALA A 305 12.48 25.44 21.39
C ALA A 305 13.25 24.29 20.73
N ARG A 306 12.77 23.06 20.91
CA ARG A 306 13.32 21.87 20.25
C ARG A 306 13.18 21.96 18.73
N TYR A 307 12.05 22.46 18.23
CA TYR A 307 11.85 22.64 16.80
C TYR A 307 12.84 23.66 16.21
N GLN A 308 13.00 24.81 16.85
CA GLN A 308 13.94 25.84 16.42
C GLN A 308 15.40 25.33 16.44
N GLN A 309 15.77 24.51 17.43
CA GLN A 309 17.10 23.88 17.47
C GLN A 309 17.32 22.88 16.31
N GLN A 310 16.28 22.15 15.89
CA GLN A 310 16.38 21.14 14.85
C GLN A 310 16.29 21.71 13.42
N VAL A 311 15.43 22.71 13.23
CA VAL A 311 15.07 23.26 11.91
C VAL A 311 15.77 24.59 11.63
N GLY A 312 16.13 25.35 12.68
CA GLY A 312 16.75 26.67 12.55
C GLY A 312 15.80 27.78 12.13
N SER A 313 14.48 27.57 12.21
CA SER A 313 13.45 28.58 11.91
C SER A 313 12.19 28.37 12.74
N ASP A 314 11.28 29.33 12.68
CA ASP A 314 9.92 29.17 13.21
C ASP A 314 9.07 28.22 12.35
N PRO A 315 8.01 27.62 12.92
CA PRO A 315 7.09 26.76 12.19
C PRO A 315 6.38 27.51 11.06
N THR A 316 6.27 26.87 9.89
CA THR A 316 5.58 27.47 8.75
C THR A 316 4.07 27.34 8.90
N ILE A 317 3.38 28.48 9.01
CA ILE A 317 1.92 28.56 9.06
C ILE A 317 1.44 29.51 7.96
N THR A 318 0.77 28.98 6.95
CA THR A 318 0.15 29.77 5.88
C THR A 318 -1.34 30.03 6.18
N PRO A 319 -1.99 30.95 5.44
CA PRO A 319 -3.45 30.99 5.38
C PRO A 319 -4.04 29.64 5.00
N SER A 320 -5.34 29.46 5.31
CA SER A 320 -6.09 28.25 4.96
C SER A 320 -6.17 28.00 3.45
N LEU A 321 -6.03 29.07 2.65
CA LEU A 321 -6.05 29.07 1.20
C LEU A 321 -5.07 30.11 0.65
N GLY A 322 -3.87 29.70 0.25
CA GLY A 322 -2.98 30.46 -0.64
C GLY A 322 -3.30 30.14 -2.10
N GLN A 323 -3.21 31.11 -2.98
CA GLN A 323 -3.46 30.94 -4.42
C GLN A 323 -2.14 30.69 -5.15
N ARG A 324 -2.10 29.63 -5.94
CA ARG A 324 -0.98 29.33 -6.84
C ARG A 324 -1.50 29.18 -8.27
N PHE A 325 -0.90 29.90 -9.20
CA PHE A 325 -1.19 29.77 -10.63
C PHE A 325 0.09 29.44 -11.39
N ASP A 326 0.07 28.36 -12.16
CA ASP A 326 1.23 27.83 -12.86
C ASP A 326 0.94 27.67 -14.35
N VAL A 327 1.91 28.04 -15.20
CA VAL A 327 1.85 27.88 -16.65
C VAL A 327 3.22 27.43 -17.17
N PHE A 328 3.24 26.36 -17.94
CA PHE A 328 4.46 25.73 -18.43
C PHE A 328 4.32 25.20 -19.87
N PRO A 329 4.47 26.06 -20.90
CA PRO A 329 4.62 25.63 -22.29
C PRO A 329 5.99 25.00 -22.55
N GLN A 330 6.00 23.95 -23.39
CA GLN A 330 7.20 23.23 -23.79
C GLN A 330 7.16 22.85 -25.27
N PHE A 331 8.33 22.83 -25.89
CA PHE A 331 8.56 22.34 -27.24
C PHE A 331 9.56 21.19 -27.20
N THR A 332 9.27 20.11 -27.92
CA THR A 332 10.12 18.91 -27.97
C THR A 332 10.46 18.55 -29.42
N LEU A 333 11.74 18.39 -29.69
CA LEU A 333 12.30 18.01 -30.98
C LEU A 333 13.02 16.65 -30.86
N PRO A 334 12.38 15.55 -31.28
CA PRO A 334 13.04 14.26 -31.41
C PRO A 334 13.85 14.20 -32.72
N ILE A 335 15.13 13.80 -32.61
CA ILE A 335 16.05 13.60 -33.73
C ILE A 335 16.57 12.17 -33.66
N ASN A 336 16.05 11.30 -34.52
CA ASN A 336 16.45 9.90 -34.57
C ASN A 336 17.56 9.71 -35.61
N THR A 337 18.68 9.13 -35.21
CA THR A 337 19.75 8.69 -36.13
C THR A 337 19.85 7.16 -36.11
N LYS A 338 20.69 6.59 -36.97
CA LYS A 338 20.90 5.13 -37.04
C LYS A 338 21.43 4.53 -35.72
N TYR A 339 22.21 5.29 -34.95
CA TYR A 339 22.95 4.78 -33.79
C TYR A 339 22.64 5.51 -32.49
N VAL A 340 22.09 6.71 -32.55
CA VAL A 340 21.81 7.53 -31.37
C VAL A 340 20.52 8.31 -31.60
N ASN A 341 19.61 8.23 -30.64
CA ASN A 341 18.43 9.09 -30.60
C ASN A 341 18.72 10.27 -29.69
N PHE A 342 18.41 11.47 -30.18
CA PHE A 342 18.50 12.71 -29.44
C PHE A 342 17.11 13.27 -29.24
N THR A 343 16.81 13.80 -28.05
CA THR A 343 15.57 14.56 -27.82
C THR A 343 15.91 15.88 -27.14
N ALA A 344 15.67 16.99 -27.83
CA ALA A 344 15.81 18.31 -27.26
C ALA A 344 14.44 18.82 -26.79
N THR A 345 14.34 19.25 -25.54
CA THR A 345 13.14 19.89 -24.99
C THR A 345 13.50 21.26 -24.45
N ALA A 346 12.73 22.27 -24.83
CA ALA A 346 12.86 23.63 -24.32
C ALA A 346 11.51 24.13 -23.81
N GLY A 347 11.50 24.79 -22.66
CA GLY A 347 10.28 25.31 -22.06
C GLY A 347 10.53 26.55 -21.20
N GLY A 348 9.46 27.24 -20.85
CA GLY A 348 9.49 28.36 -19.92
C GLY A 348 8.34 28.24 -18.95
N ARG A 349 8.61 28.40 -17.66
CA ARG A 349 7.60 28.29 -16.60
C ARG A 349 7.41 29.60 -15.89
N VAL A 350 6.16 29.93 -15.60
CA VAL A 350 5.78 31.04 -14.74
C VAL A 350 4.83 30.52 -13.67
N THR A 351 5.18 30.74 -12.41
CA THR A 351 4.37 30.37 -11.25
C THR A 351 4.14 31.60 -10.38
N TYR A 352 2.88 31.99 -10.21
CA TYR A 352 2.44 33.02 -9.26
C TYR A 352 2.06 32.38 -7.93
N TYR A 353 2.44 33.01 -6.83
CA TYR A 353 2.07 32.66 -5.47
C TYR A 353 1.52 33.90 -4.77
N SER A 354 0.37 33.78 -4.09
CA SER A 354 -0.21 34.90 -3.30
C SER A 354 0.51 35.18 -1.98
N ASN A 355 1.35 34.25 -1.53
CA ASN A 355 2.04 34.30 -0.25
C ASN A 355 3.50 33.91 -0.42
N SER A 356 4.37 34.51 0.39
CA SER A 356 5.80 34.27 0.36
C SER A 356 6.39 34.29 1.77
N PHE A 357 7.65 33.89 1.90
CA PHE A 357 8.48 34.22 3.05
C PHE A 357 9.02 35.65 2.93
N ASN A 358 9.14 36.35 4.06
CA ASN A 358 9.98 37.55 4.21
C ASN A 358 11.45 37.15 4.53
N ASP A 359 12.32 38.13 4.75
CA ASP A 359 13.75 37.87 5.03
C ASP A 359 13.99 37.18 6.39
N MET A 360 13.03 37.29 7.32
CA MET A 360 13.01 36.57 8.60
C MET A 360 12.35 35.18 8.49
N ARG A 361 12.03 34.72 7.27
CA ARG A 361 11.35 33.43 7.00
C ARG A 361 9.97 33.31 7.64
N GLN A 362 9.28 34.42 7.82
CA GLN A 362 7.88 34.46 8.24
C GLN A 362 6.97 34.50 7.02
N VAL A 363 5.84 33.80 7.09
CA VAL A 363 4.84 33.81 6.01
C VAL A 363 4.11 35.16 5.99
N VAL A 364 4.09 35.81 4.83
CA VAL A 364 3.42 37.09 4.62
C VAL A 364 2.44 37.03 3.45
N GLY A 365 1.41 37.88 3.49
CA GLY A 365 0.46 38.10 2.39
C GLY A 365 1.03 38.97 1.26
N ARG A 366 2.24 38.66 0.80
CA ARG A 366 2.90 39.34 -0.31
C ARG A 366 3.09 38.34 -1.43
N ASP A 367 2.72 38.73 -2.64
CA ASP A 367 2.84 37.87 -3.80
C ASP A 367 4.29 37.71 -4.26
N VAL A 368 4.56 36.59 -4.91
CA VAL A 368 5.84 36.32 -5.56
C VAL A 368 5.61 35.58 -6.87
N ILE A 369 6.29 36.03 -7.93
CA ILE A 369 6.27 35.38 -9.24
C ILE A 369 7.62 34.73 -9.46
N ARG A 370 7.64 33.40 -9.62
CA ARG A 370 8.81 32.66 -10.08
C ARG A 370 8.72 32.47 -11.60
N LYS A 371 9.82 32.75 -12.30
CA LYS A 371 9.95 32.53 -13.74
C LYS A 371 11.29 31.88 -14.04
N TYR A 372 11.31 30.91 -14.94
CA TYR A 372 12.56 30.31 -15.40
C TYR A 372 12.41 29.72 -16.81
N GLY A 373 13.54 29.59 -17.49
CA GLY A 373 13.67 28.78 -18.70
C GLY A 373 14.30 27.43 -18.38
N GLU A 374 13.89 26.41 -19.11
CA GLU A 374 14.43 25.07 -19.02
C GLU A 374 14.84 24.55 -20.41
N PHE A 375 16.00 23.89 -20.46
CA PHE A 375 16.46 23.13 -21.59
C PHE A 375 16.93 21.75 -21.13
N GLN A 376 16.39 20.71 -21.76
CA GLN A 376 16.80 19.33 -21.57
C GLN A 376 17.30 18.76 -22.90
N PHE A 377 18.43 18.06 -22.87
CA PHE A 377 18.95 17.32 -24.01
C PHE A 377 19.19 15.87 -23.63
N ASP A 378 18.36 14.98 -24.18
CA ASP A 378 18.36 13.56 -23.93
C ASP A 378 19.14 12.82 -25.02
N ILE A 379 20.09 11.97 -24.63
CA ILE A 379 20.92 11.18 -25.53
C ILE A 379 20.72 9.70 -25.20
N ARG A 380 20.27 8.94 -26.19
CA ARG A 380 20.02 7.50 -26.09
C ARG A 380 20.71 6.76 -27.24
N PRO A 381 21.96 6.31 -27.06
CA PRO A 381 22.60 5.39 -27.99
C PRO A 381 21.80 4.10 -28.16
N VAL A 382 21.97 3.43 -29.29
CA VAL A 382 21.40 2.09 -29.50
C VAL A 382 21.92 1.12 -28.45
N ALA A 383 21.05 0.22 -28.01
CA ALA A 383 21.42 -0.83 -27.08
C ALA A 383 22.45 -1.78 -27.72
N LEU A 384 23.57 -2.01 -27.03
CA LEU A 384 24.58 -2.98 -27.45
C LEU A 384 24.14 -4.35 -26.95
N ALA A 385 23.93 -5.30 -27.86
CA ALA A 385 23.44 -6.62 -27.50
C ALA A 385 24.34 -7.74 -28.03
N LYS A 386 24.68 -8.71 -27.18
CA LYS A 386 25.44 -9.91 -27.55
C LYS A 386 24.73 -11.17 -27.07
N ASN A 387 24.56 -12.13 -27.97
CA ASN A 387 24.09 -13.47 -27.63
C ASN A 387 25.29 -14.34 -27.20
N PHE A 388 25.10 -15.09 -26.13
CA PHE A 388 26.09 -16.04 -25.62
C PHE A 388 25.56 -17.45 -25.81
N TYR A 389 26.39 -18.31 -26.39
CA TYR A 389 26.07 -19.69 -26.73
C TYR A 389 26.91 -20.66 -25.88
N GLY A 390 26.36 -21.85 -25.67
CA GLY A 390 26.98 -22.93 -24.92
C GLY A 390 27.74 -23.92 -25.80
N LYS A 391 27.93 -25.14 -25.27
CA LYS A 391 28.34 -26.29 -26.09
C LYS A 391 27.25 -26.57 -27.13
N ASP A 392 27.65 -27.07 -28.29
CA ASP A 392 26.76 -27.39 -29.42
C ASP A 392 25.97 -26.21 -30.00
N ASP A 393 26.47 -24.98 -29.81
CA ASP A 393 25.86 -23.73 -30.27
C ASP A 393 24.45 -23.45 -29.70
N VAL A 394 24.15 -24.01 -28.52
CA VAL A 394 22.87 -23.80 -27.84
C VAL A 394 22.84 -22.41 -27.18
N PHE A 395 21.83 -21.60 -27.49
CA PHE A 395 21.64 -20.28 -26.88
C PHE A 395 21.56 -20.37 -25.34
N LYS A 396 22.39 -19.60 -24.63
CA LYS A 396 22.36 -19.49 -23.17
C LYS A 396 21.60 -18.25 -22.70
N PHE A 397 22.09 -17.07 -23.09
CA PHE A 397 21.50 -15.80 -22.71
C PHE A 397 21.91 -14.70 -23.68
N ARG A 398 21.17 -13.59 -23.65
CA ARG A 398 21.50 -12.34 -24.33
C ARG A 398 21.82 -11.29 -23.29
N HIS A 399 22.98 -10.66 -23.39
CA HIS A 399 23.33 -9.48 -22.59
C HIS A 399 23.05 -8.22 -23.42
N VAL A 400 22.33 -7.28 -22.85
CA VAL A 400 22.01 -5.98 -23.45
C VAL A 400 22.57 -4.88 -22.55
N ILE A 401 23.27 -3.92 -23.13
CA ILE A 401 23.86 -2.76 -22.47
C ILE A 401 23.22 -1.50 -23.05
N GLU A 402 22.56 -0.71 -22.21
CA GLU A 402 21.81 0.48 -22.56
C GLU A 402 22.41 1.69 -21.84
N PRO A 403 23.40 2.38 -22.43
CA PRO A 403 23.92 3.62 -21.88
C PRO A 403 22.92 4.76 -22.09
N PHE A 404 22.90 5.73 -21.20
CA PHE A 404 22.08 6.92 -21.35
C PHE A 404 22.76 8.16 -20.74
N VAL A 405 22.49 9.31 -21.33
CA VAL A 405 22.94 10.62 -20.83
C VAL A 405 21.81 11.63 -20.99
N THR A 406 21.57 12.45 -19.97
CA THR A 406 20.56 13.52 -20.01
C THR A 406 21.18 14.80 -19.45
N TYR A 407 21.29 15.83 -20.27
CA TYR A 407 21.68 17.16 -19.83
C TYR A 407 20.44 17.97 -19.43
N ARG A 408 20.48 18.68 -18.30
CA ARG A 408 19.43 19.60 -17.86
C ARG A 408 20.01 20.94 -17.47
N PHE A 409 19.41 22.00 -17.98
CA PHE A 409 19.74 23.38 -17.65
C PHE A 409 18.47 24.15 -17.33
N LEU A 410 18.43 24.73 -16.13
CA LEU A 410 17.27 25.40 -15.58
C LEU A 410 17.77 26.72 -14.97
N LYS A 411 17.26 27.85 -15.45
CA LYS A 411 17.79 29.17 -15.08
C LYS A 411 16.69 30.23 -14.99
N GLY A 412 16.76 31.03 -13.93
CA GLY A 412 15.90 32.21 -13.72
C GLY A 412 15.27 32.29 -12.33
N ILE A 413 15.45 31.26 -11.49
CA ILE A 413 14.88 31.16 -10.15
C ILE A 413 15.74 31.99 -9.18
N ASN A 414 15.42 33.28 -9.07
CA ASN A 414 16.13 34.25 -8.23
C ASN A 414 15.50 34.47 -6.84
N ASN A 415 14.39 33.80 -6.55
CA ASN A 415 13.55 34.03 -5.37
C ASN A 415 13.25 32.74 -4.59
N PHE A 416 14.05 31.68 -4.77
CA PHE A 416 13.82 30.37 -4.15
C PHE A 416 13.56 30.43 -2.63
N GLN A 417 14.31 31.28 -1.90
CA GLN A 417 14.14 31.39 -0.45
C GLN A 417 12.80 32.00 -0.02
N LYS A 418 12.17 32.79 -0.90
CA LYS A 418 10.84 33.39 -0.66
C LYS A 418 9.69 32.42 -0.92
N ILE A 419 9.94 31.28 -1.59
CA ILE A 419 8.89 30.33 -1.94
C ILE A 419 8.60 29.44 -0.75
N ILE A 420 7.32 29.30 -0.42
CA ILE A 420 6.83 28.37 0.61
C ILE A 420 6.72 27.01 -0.04
N ARG A 421 7.36 25.99 0.56
CA ARG A 421 7.44 24.66 -0.03
C ARG A 421 6.21 23.85 0.36
N ILE A 422 5.39 23.44 -0.60
CA ILE A 422 4.16 22.67 -0.36
C ILE A 422 4.25 21.32 -1.06
N ASP A 423 4.70 21.32 -2.32
CA ASP A 423 4.94 20.11 -3.10
C ASP A 423 6.21 20.22 -3.97
N GLU A 424 6.41 19.25 -4.87
CA GLU A 424 7.60 19.13 -5.72
C GLU A 424 7.80 20.33 -6.66
N LEU A 425 6.73 21.04 -7.04
CA LEU A 425 6.86 22.23 -7.87
C LEU A 425 7.65 23.33 -7.15
N ASP A 426 7.53 23.41 -5.83
CA ASP A 426 8.12 24.46 -5.01
C ASP A 426 9.58 24.17 -4.65
N THR A 427 10.10 22.98 -4.97
CA THR A 427 11.49 22.57 -4.69
C THR A 427 12.43 22.77 -5.87
N LEU A 428 11.91 23.21 -7.04
CA LEU A 428 12.73 23.53 -8.21
C LEU A 428 13.66 24.72 -7.96
N THR A 429 14.90 24.58 -8.42
CA THR A 429 15.98 25.56 -8.30
C THR A 429 16.70 25.73 -9.63
N ASP A 430 17.53 26.76 -9.75
CA ASP A 430 18.48 26.82 -10.86
C ASP A 430 19.36 25.56 -10.82
N THR A 431 19.56 24.91 -11.97
CA THR A 431 20.45 23.76 -12.08
C THR A 431 21.15 23.74 -13.43
N ASN A 432 22.34 23.16 -13.45
CA ASN A 432 23.09 22.86 -14.65
C ASN A 432 23.77 21.52 -14.39
N GLU A 433 23.25 20.46 -15.00
CA GLU A 433 23.59 19.09 -14.62
C GLU A 433 23.59 18.10 -15.79
N VAL A 434 24.33 17.02 -15.62
CA VAL A 434 24.30 15.85 -16.49
C VAL A 434 23.98 14.63 -15.65
N GLU A 435 22.87 13.96 -15.96
CA GLU A 435 22.59 12.62 -15.50
C GLU A 435 23.18 11.61 -16.49
N PHE A 436 23.84 10.58 -15.96
CA PHE A 436 24.44 9.52 -16.77
C PHE A 436 24.25 8.18 -16.10
N GLY A 437 24.16 7.13 -16.90
CA GLY A 437 24.08 5.78 -16.39
C GLY A 437 24.15 4.72 -17.46
N VAL A 438 24.16 3.47 -17.00
CA VAL A 438 24.13 2.29 -17.85
C VAL A 438 23.21 1.24 -17.24
N THR A 439 22.34 0.69 -18.08
CA THR A 439 21.48 -0.43 -17.72
C THR A 439 21.98 -1.71 -18.40
N ASN A 440 22.25 -2.74 -17.61
CA ASN A 440 22.65 -4.06 -18.06
C ASN A 440 21.49 -5.03 -17.87
N ARG A 441 21.04 -5.67 -18.94
CA ARG A 441 19.95 -6.65 -18.91
C ARG A 441 20.43 -8.00 -19.41
N ILE A 442 20.02 -9.07 -18.74
CA ILE A 442 20.27 -10.45 -19.16
C ILE A 442 18.92 -11.11 -19.46
N TYR A 443 18.76 -11.54 -20.71
CA TYR A 443 17.57 -12.24 -21.19
C TYR A 443 17.88 -13.71 -21.44
N THR A 444 16.94 -14.57 -21.08
CA THR A 444 16.91 -15.99 -21.45
C THR A 444 15.68 -16.28 -22.32
N ARG A 445 15.61 -17.46 -22.92
CA ARG A 445 14.42 -17.93 -23.64
C ARG A 445 13.50 -18.68 -22.68
N ARG A 446 12.20 -18.37 -22.71
CA ARG A 446 11.17 -19.16 -22.03
C ARG A 446 10.07 -19.58 -22.98
N TYR A 447 9.59 -20.80 -22.77
CA TYR A 447 8.44 -21.32 -23.48
C TYR A 447 7.14 -20.84 -22.82
N SER A 448 6.19 -20.36 -23.62
CA SER A 448 4.87 -19.87 -23.17
C SER A 448 3.90 -21.02 -22.88
N GLU A 449 4.12 -22.18 -23.49
CA GLU A 449 3.37 -23.42 -23.24
C GLU A 449 3.94 -24.19 -22.05
N VAL A 450 3.07 -24.86 -21.29
CA VAL A 450 3.46 -25.74 -20.18
C VAL A 450 4.02 -27.04 -20.77
N VAL A 451 5.26 -26.98 -21.24
CA VAL A 451 6.03 -28.15 -21.65
C VAL A 451 6.76 -28.73 -20.44
N SER A 452 6.69 -30.06 -20.27
CA SER A 452 7.44 -30.79 -19.25
C SER A 452 8.94 -30.45 -19.32
N ASP A 453 9.68 -30.62 -18.21
CA ASP A 453 11.12 -30.35 -18.17
C ASP A 453 11.90 -31.16 -19.24
N GLU A 454 11.39 -32.34 -19.60
CA GLU A 454 11.92 -33.20 -20.67
C GLU A 454 11.64 -32.63 -22.06
N ALA A 455 10.42 -32.15 -22.31
CA ALA A 455 10.06 -31.50 -23.57
C ALA A 455 10.81 -30.17 -23.76
N GLN A 456 11.07 -29.42 -22.68
CA GLN A 456 11.92 -28.22 -22.74
C GLN A 456 13.38 -28.54 -23.09
N LYS A 457 13.91 -29.71 -22.67
CA LYS A 457 15.25 -30.15 -23.06
C LYS A 457 15.31 -30.56 -24.53
N LEU A 458 14.30 -31.28 -25.02
CA LEU A 458 14.19 -31.67 -26.43
C LEU A 458 14.06 -30.46 -27.36
N LEU A 459 13.24 -29.47 -26.99
CA LEU A 459 13.04 -28.22 -27.76
C LEU A 459 14.25 -27.27 -27.72
N ARG A 460 15.19 -27.43 -26.77
CA ARG A 460 16.46 -26.69 -26.75
C ARG A 460 17.53 -27.31 -27.67
N GLY A 461 17.25 -28.47 -28.28
CA GLY A 461 18.12 -29.12 -29.25
C GLY A 461 18.15 -28.43 -30.61
N LYS A 462 19.09 -28.85 -31.48
CA LYS A 462 19.44 -28.22 -32.77
C LYS A 462 18.29 -28.11 -33.80
N ASP A 463 17.19 -28.84 -33.62
CA ASP A 463 16.12 -28.99 -34.63
C ASP A 463 14.82 -28.24 -34.28
N ALA A 464 14.86 -27.22 -33.42
CA ALA A 464 13.76 -26.25 -33.37
C ALA A 464 13.82 -25.37 -34.63
N ASP A 465 13.42 -25.95 -35.77
CA ASP A 465 13.22 -25.26 -37.03
C ASP A 465 12.42 -23.98 -36.74
N ASP A 466 12.91 -22.82 -37.20
CA ASP A 466 12.38 -21.46 -36.96
C ASP A 466 10.90 -21.29 -37.43
N LYS A 467 10.27 -22.37 -37.89
CA LYS A 467 8.93 -22.46 -38.46
C LYS A 467 7.79 -22.53 -37.44
N LYS A 468 8.05 -22.62 -36.13
CA LYS A 468 7.01 -22.47 -35.08
C LYS A 468 7.41 -21.43 -34.01
N PRO A 469 7.44 -20.12 -34.36
CA PRO A 469 7.94 -19.05 -33.50
C PRO A 469 7.01 -18.66 -32.33
N LEU A 470 5.83 -19.29 -32.18
CA LEU A 470 4.78 -18.81 -31.27
C LEU A 470 4.98 -19.17 -29.79
N SER A 471 5.95 -20.02 -29.46
CA SER A 471 6.11 -20.51 -28.08
C SER A 471 7.29 -19.91 -27.31
N VAL A 472 8.23 -19.15 -27.91
CA VAL A 472 9.42 -18.65 -27.19
C VAL A 472 9.39 -17.14 -26.98
N GLN A 473 9.38 -16.71 -25.71
CA GLN A 473 9.47 -15.29 -25.34
C GLN A 473 10.78 -14.97 -24.61
N PRO A 474 11.36 -13.77 -24.83
CA PRO A 474 12.47 -13.29 -24.04
C PRO A 474 12.01 -13.10 -22.59
N TYR A 475 12.80 -13.62 -21.65
CA TYR A 475 12.56 -13.50 -20.23
C TYR A 475 13.76 -12.85 -19.56
N GLU A 476 13.56 -11.63 -19.04
CA GLU A 476 14.57 -10.88 -18.30
C GLU A 476 14.82 -11.56 -16.95
N ILE A 477 15.99 -12.17 -16.79
CA ILE A 477 16.39 -12.82 -15.54
C ILE A 477 17.16 -11.88 -14.63
N PHE A 478 17.81 -10.86 -15.18
CA PHE A 478 18.62 -9.91 -14.44
C PHE A 478 18.59 -8.54 -15.09
N ASN A 479 18.47 -7.51 -14.27
CA ASN A 479 18.61 -6.11 -14.64
C ASN A 479 19.49 -5.43 -13.58
N LEU A 480 20.47 -4.64 -14.01
CA LEU A 480 21.31 -3.81 -13.16
C LEU A 480 21.45 -2.43 -13.80
N THR A 481 20.99 -1.40 -13.11
CA THR A 481 21.19 0.00 -13.51
C THR A 481 22.11 0.68 -12.52
N VAL A 482 23.17 1.30 -13.02
CA VAL A 482 24.05 2.18 -12.25
C VAL A 482 23.95 3.58 -12.86
N ARG A 483 23.63 4.58 -12.04
CA ARG A 483 23.45 5.96 -12.49
C ARG A 483 23.93 6.99 -11.47
N GLY A 484 24.19 8.20 -11.94
CA GLY A 484 24.51 9.35 -11.11
C GLY A 484 24.29 10.66 -11.85
N LYS A 485 24.43 11.77 -11.14
CA LYS A 485 24.42 13.12 -11.68
C LYS A 485 25.73 13.84 -11.41
N TYR A 486 26.14 14.66 -12.37
CA TYR A 486 27.17 15.67 -12.22
C TYR A 486 26.53 17.07 -12.24
N PHE A 487 26.85 17.89 -11.25
CA PHE A 487 26.37 19.26 -11.09
C PHE A 487 27.49 20.25 -11.43
N PHE A 488 27.28 21.06 -12.47
CA PHE A 488 28.19 22.15 -12.84
C PHE A 488 28.09 23.32 -11.84
N ASP A 489 26.90 23.56 -11.29
CA ASP A 489 26.68 24.47 -10.17
C ASP A 489 26.36 23.67 -8.89
N LYS A 490 27.28 23.71 -7.93
CA LYS A 490 27.17 23.02 -6.63
C LYS A 490 26.24 23.75 -5.63
N THR A 491 25.80 24.96 -5.97
CA THR A 491 24.97 25.83 -5.11
C THR A 491 23.53 25.92 -5.60
N PHE A 492 23.24 25.47 -6.82
CA PHE A 492 21.90 25.49 -7.43
C PHE A 492 21.29 26.90 -7.46
N GLY A 493 22.07 27.86 -7.97
CA GLY A 493 21.72 29.29 -7.97
C GLY A 493 21.66 29.91 -6.57
N GLY A 494 22.41 29.37 -5.61
CA GLY A 494 22.38 29.81 -4.21
C GLY A 494 21.23 29.22 -3.38
N ALA A 495 20.47 28.27 -3.92
CA ALA A 495 19.40 27.60 -3.19
C ALA A 495 19.92 26.65 -2.10
N LEU A 496 21.09 26.02 -2.32
CA LEU A 496 21.73 25.14 -1.35
C LEU A 496 22.45 25.97 -0.28
N ILE A 497 22.03 25.79 0.98
CA ILE A 497 22.69 26.37 2.16
C ILE A 497 23.56 25.28 2.81
N PRO A 498 24.89 25.41 2.79
CA PRO A 498 25.78 24.45 3.43
C PRO A 498 25.53 24.34 4.93
N GLY A 499 25.67 23.15 5.51
CA GLY A 499 25.43 22.92 6.94
C GLY A 499 23.95 22.76 7.33
N GLN A 500 23.03 22.83 6.36
CA GLN A 500 21.60 22.65 6.59
C GLN A 500 21.02 21.52 5.74
N ARG A 501 19.85 21.01 6.13
CA ARG A 501 19.09 20.06 5.32
C ARG A 501 18.44 20.80 4.15
N ASN A 502 18.89 20.51 2.93
CA ASN A 502 18.33 21.09 1.70
C ASN A 502 17.28 20.14 1.08
N GLN A 503 16.11 20.66 0.73
CA GLN A 503 15.05 19.94 0.02
C GLN A 503 14.83 20.59 -1.35
N ILE A 504 15.68 20.23 -2.31
CA ILE A 504 15.70 20.79 -3.66
C ILE A 504 15.59 19.67 -4.70
N GLU A 505 14.82 19.91 -5.76
CA GLU A 505 14.49 18.89 -6.78
C GLU A 505 15.72 18.22 -7.40
N PRO A 506 16.78 18.95 -7.82
CA PRO A 506 17.94 18.33 -8.48
C PRO A 506 18.60 17.21 -7.68
N ILE A 507 18.54 17.34 -6.34
CA ILE A 507 19.04 16.38 -5.37
C ILE A 507 18.04 15.25 -5.17
N THR A 508 16.78 15.57 -4.85
CA THR A 508 15.77 14.55 -4.53
C THR A 508 15.37 13.69 -5.73
N ALA A 509 15.66 14.14 -6.96
CA ALA A 509 15.39 13.39 -8.20
C ALA A 509 16.28 12.16 -8.42
N VAL A 510 17.43 12.03 -7.73
CA VAL A 510 18.36 10.89 -7.92
C VAL A 510 18.17 9.82 -6.88
N SER A 511 18.02 10.23 -5.63
CA SER A 511 17.86 9.35 -4.48
C SER A 511 16.72 9.86 -3.62
N PHE A 512 15.94 8.91 -3.12
CA PHE A 512 14.91 9.17 -2.12
C PHE A 512 15.49 9.52 -0.74
N TYR A 513 16.81 9.38 -0.54
CA TYR A 513 17.50 9.70 0.70
C TYR A 513 18.23 11.03 0.60
N THR A 514 18.31 11.75 1.72
CA THR A 514 18.96 13.05 1.77
C THR A 514 20.45 12.94 1.42
N PHE A 515 20.87 13.77 0.48
CA PHE A 515 22.26 14.17 0.27
C PHE A 515 22.28 15.67 -0.04
N GLY A 516 23.39 16.37 0.20
CA GLY A 516 23.45 17.82 -0.04
C GLY A 516 23.28 18.68 1.21
N GLY A 517 23.70 18.16 2.36
CA GLY A 517 24.09 19.03 3.48
C GLY A 517 25.36 19.84 3.15
N VAL A 518 26.07 19.47 2.09
CA VAL A 518 27.30 20.10 1.60
C VAL A 518 27.27 20.30 0.08
N PRO A 519 27.91 21.35 -0.45
CA PRO A 519 28.07 21.53 -1.90
C PRO A 519 28.88 20.39 -2.50
N ARG A 520 28.33 19.70 -3.51
CA ARG A 520 29.01 18.61 -4.20
C ARG A 520 28.75 18.66 -5.70
N ARG A 521 29.74 18.23 -6.49
CA ARG A 521 29.61 18.13 -7.95
C ARG A 521 29.10 16.79 -8.43
N PHE A 522 29.16 15.75 -7.60
CA PHE A 522 28.61 14.44 -7.95
C PHE A 522 27.53 14.07 -6.94
N SER A 523 26.40 13.58 -7.43
CA SER A 523 25.43 12.86 -6.59
C SER A 523 26.08 11.57 -6.05
N PRO A 524 25.49 10.93 -5.03
CA PRO A 524 25.71 9.51 -4.81
C PRO A 524 25.44 8.71 -6.08
N LEU A 525 26.15 7.59 -6.26
CA LEU A 525 25.86 6.62 -7.30
C LEU A 525 24.67 5.77 -6.83
N ASN A 526 23.61 5.77 -7.62
CA ASN A 526 22.43 4.94 -7.38
C ASN A 526 22.57 3.63 -8.16
N ILE A 527 22.39 2.51 -7.45
CA ILE A 527 22.43 1.15 -7.99
C ILE A 527 21.08 0.52 -7.76
N ASP A 528 20.41 0.08 -8.82
CA ASP A 528 19.18 -0.71 -8.77
C ASP A 528 19.43 -2.04 -9.50
N ALA A 529 19.24 -3.16 -8.81
CA ALA A 529 19.36 -4.47 -9.40
C ALA A 529 18.16 -5.35 -9.09
N THR A 530 17.73 -6.11 -10.09
CA THR A 530 16.64 -7.07 -9.98
C THR A 530 17.05 -8.39 -10.61
N TYR A 531 16.93 -9.48 -9.86
CA TYR A 531 17.22 -10.84 -10.29
C TYR A 531 15.99 -11.73 -10.13
N ARG A 532 15.52 -12.34 -11.22
CA ARG A 532 14.31 -13.17 -11.31
C ARG A 532 14.59 -14.46 -12.09
N PRO A 533 15.41 -15.38 -11.57
CA PRO A 533 15.77 -16.61 -12.30
C PRO A 533 14.55 -17.49 -12.61
N GLN A 534 13.57 -17.51 -11.70
CA GLN A 534 12.33 -18.27 -11.78
C GLN A 534 11.13 -17.37 -11.52
N ARG A 535 9.91 -17.74 -11.97
CA ARG A 535 8.69 -17.00 -11.61
C ARG A 535 8.44 -16.98 -10.09
N THR A 536 9.01 -17.95 -9.40
CA THR A 536 8.86 -18.16 -7.96
C THR A 536 9.92 -17.46 -7.13
N ILE A 537 10.98 -16.90 -7.72
CA ILE A 537 12.09 -16.26 -6.99
C ILE A 537 12.27 -14.84 -7.50
N VAL A 538 12.27 -13.87 -6.58
CA VAL A 538 12.61 -12.48 -6.86
C VAL A 538 13.63 -11.99 -5.84
N VAL A 539 14.70 -11.35 -6.33
CA VAL A 539 15.66 -10.62 -5.52
C VAL A 539 15.74 -9.22 -6.08
N ASN A 540 15.44 -8.21 -5.26
CA ASN A 540 15.59 -6.80 -5.63
C ASN A 540 16.56 -6.14 -4.67
N THR A 541 17.49 -5.33 -5.17
CA THR A 541 18.41 -4.54 -4.35
C THR A 541 18.48 -3.12 -4.85
N ARG A 542 18.52 -2.15 -3.92
CA ARG A 542 18.76 -0.74 -4.22
C ARG A 542 19.78 -0.18 -3.26
N MET A 543 20.77 0.55 -3.75
CA MET A 543 21.85 1.11 -2.92
C MET A 543 22.26 2.48 -3.42
N ASP A 544 22.59 3.38 -2.50
CA ASP A 544 23.28 4.64 -2.81
C ASP A 544 24.70 4.61 -2.24
N ILE A 545 25.70 4.85 -3.10
CA ILE A 545 27.11 4.87 -2.74
C ILE A 545 27.63 6.32 -2.81
N GLY A 546 28.22 6.80 -1.72
CA GLY A 546 28.80 8.14 -1.66
C GLY A 546 30.04 8.27 -2.54
N THR A 547 30.16 9.41 -3.22
CA THR A 547 31.23 9.69 -4.20
C THR A 547 32.48 10.32 -3.60
N HIS A 548 32.45 10.68 -2.31
CA HIS A 548 33.57 11.33 -1.60
C HIS A 548 34.27 10.36 -0.62
N GLY A 549 34.21 9.06 -0.87
CA GLY A 549 34.77 8.03 0.02
C GLY A 549 33.92 7.72 1.25
N GLU A 550 32.70 8.28 1.32
CA GLU A 550 31.77 8.08 2.43
C GLU A 550 31.41 6.58 2.56
N GLY A 551 31.26 5.85 1.44
CA GLY A 551 30.82 4.45 1.39
C GLY A 551 29.31 4.31 1.13
N VAL A 552 28.69 3.20 1.56
CA VAL A 552 27.24 2.95 1.39
C VAL A 552 26.42 3.93 2.23
N ARG A 553 25.60 4.78 1.61
CA ARG A 553 24.73 5.75 2.31
C ARG A 553 23.39 5.12 2.69
N SER A 554 22.84 4.34 1.76
CA SER A 554 21.59 3.60 1.91
C SER A 554 21.70 2.25 1.21
N ALA A 555 20.98 1.25 1.71
CA ALA A 555 20.82 -0.04 1.05
C ALA A 555 19.46 -0.63 1.41
N SER A 556 18.81 -1.26 0.43
CA SER A 556 17.67 -2.13 0.65
C SER A 556 17.82 -3.40 -0.17
N ALA A 557 17.40 -4.52 0.39
CA ALA A 557 17.43 -5.82 -0.27
C ALA A 557 16.17 -6.60 0.08
N THR A 558 15.45 -7.05 -0.93
CA THR A 558 14.25 -7.88 -0.79
C THR A 558 14.46 -9.20 -1.48
N ILE A 559 14.17 -10.29 -0.78
CA ILE A 559 14.16 -11.65 -1.32
C ILE A 559 12.75 -12.20 -1.14
N GLY A 560 12.14 -12.66 -2.23
CA GLY A 560 10.85 -13.32 -2.25
C GLY A 560 10.93 -14.68 -2.90
N TYR A 561 10.30 -15.67 -2.28
CA TYR A 561 10.09 -17.01 -2.79
C TYR A 561 8.64 -17.42 -2.59
N GLN A 562 7.97 -17.87 -3.67
CA GLN A 562 6.57 -18.26 -3.59
C GLN A 562 6.30 -19.52 -4.42
N ARG A 563 5.88 -20.59 -3.72
CA ARG A 563 5.21 -21.78 -4.27
C ARG A 563 3.88 -22.01 -3.54
N SER A 564 3.14 -23.03 -3.96
CA SER A 564 1.84 -23.39 -3.35
C SER A 564 1.95 -23.70 -1.85
N LEU A 565 2.98 -24.44 -1.44
CA LEU A 565 3.16 -24.90 -0.05
C LEU A 565 4.08 -24.02 0.80
N VAL A 566 5.01 -23.29 0.19
CA VAL A 566 6.00 -22.49 0.94
C VAL A 566 6.07 -21.10 0.33
N LYS A 567 5.91 -20.10 1.18
CA LYS A 567 6.09 -18.69 0.87
C LYS A 567 7.12 -18.12 1.83
N PHE A 568 8.06 -17.37 1.31
CA PHE A 568 9.11 -16.72 2.09
C PHE A 568 9.35 -15.34 1.51
N PHE A 569 9.34 -14.33 2.36
CA PHE A 569 9.63 -12.96 1.97
C PHE A 569 10.49 -12.33 3.06
N GLN A 570 11.57 -11.68 2.69
CA GLN A 570 12.30 -10.84 3.62
C GLN A 570 12.71 -9.53 2.95
N THR A 571 12.67 -8.45 3.71
CA THR A 571 13.24 -7.17 3.31
C THR A 571 14.18 -6.66 4.40
N PHE A 572 15.39 -6.32 4.00
CA PHE A 572 16.36 -5.60 4.83
C PHE A 572 16.49 -4.18 4.33
N TYR A 573 16.57 -3.24 5.26
CA TYR A 573 16.73 -1.81 5.01
C TYR A 573 17.81 -1.24 5.92
N TYR A 574 18.66 -0.40 5.35
CA TYR A 574 19.77 0.24 6.03
C TYR A 574 19.98 1.68 5.52
N THR A 575 20.10 2.62 6.44
CA THR A 575 20.64 3.96 6.23
C THR A 575 21.54 4.35 7.38
N ARG A 576 22.40 5.34 7.16
CA ARG A 576 23.20 5.93 8.21
C ARG A 576 23.25 7.44 8.13
N GLY A 577 23.42 8.07 9.29
CA GLY A 577 23.96 9.42 9.36
C GLY A 577 25.39 9.40 8.81
N VAL A 578 25.63 10.17 7.76
CA VAL A 578 26.87 10.10 6.99
C VAL A 578 27.94 10.95 7.64
N ASP A 579 29.12 10.37 7.85
CA ASP A 579 30.31 11.09 8.26
C ASP A 579 30.89 11.87 7.08
N LEU A 580 31.09 13.17 7.28
CA LEU A 580 31.76 14.00 6.29
C LEU A 580 33.27 13.74 6.34
N ILE A 581 33.94 13.80 5.19
CA ILE A 581 35.40 13.79 5.14
C ILE A 581 35.96 15.04 5.85
N PRO A 582 37.22 15.02 6.34
CA PRO A 582 37.79 16.12 7.12
C PRO A 582 37.63 17.51 6.49
N SER A 583 37.77 17.62 5.16
CA SER A 583 37.61 18.90 4.44
C SER A 583 36.18 19.45 4.42
N LEU A 584 35.18 18.63 4.73
CA LEU A 584 33.76 19.00 4.75
C LEU A 584 33.16 19.03 6.16
N GLN A 585 33.93 18.66 7.20
CA GLN A 585 33.48 18.64 8.59
C GLN A 585 32.99 20.00 9.11
N ILE A 586 33.44 21.11 8.51
CA ILE A 586 32.95 22.46 8.82
C ILE A 586 31.44 22.65 8.59
N TYR A 587 30.82 21.76 7.80
CA TYR A 587 29.40 21.76 7.49
C TYR A 587 28.63 20.64 8.20
N ALA A 588 29.25 19.96 9.16
CA ALA A 588 28.57 18.95 9.94
C ALA A 588 27.48 19.57 10.82
N ASN A 589 26.42 18.81 11.09
CA ASN A 589 25.44 19.17 12.10
C ASN A 589 26.03 19.04 13.52
N ALA A 590 25.24 19.38 14.54
CA ALA A 590 25.64 19.27 15.95
C ALA A 590 26.10 17.84 16.37
N ALA A 591 25.72 16.81 15.63
CA ALA A 591 26.12 15.41 15.87
C ALA A 591 27.34 14.98 15.03
N GLY A 592 28.03 15.91 14.36
CA GLY A 592 29.19 15.61 13.51
C GLY A 592 28.85 14.88 12.20
N LYS A 593 27.58 14.89 11.76
CA LYS A 593 27.09 14.18 10.57
C LYS A 593 26.63 15.15 9.48
N GLU A 594 26.52 14.66 8.24
CA GLU A 594 25.90 15.42 7.16
C GLU A 594 24.43 15.76 7.51
N PRO A 595 24.05 17.05 7.48
CA PRO A 595 22.69 17.48 7.76
C PRO A 595 21.63 16.73 6.94
N GLY A 596 20.57 16.30 7.63
CA GLY A 596 19.43 15.60 7.03
C GLY A 596 19.63 14.13 6.70
N THR A 597 20.83 13.57 6.94
CA THR A 597 21.06 12.11 6.90
C THR A 597 20.62 11.49 8.22
N LEU A 598 19.88 10.37 8.14
CA LEU A 598 19.34 9.66 9.30
C LEU A 598 19.80 8.21 9.31
N ARG A 599 20.00 7.68 10.51
CA ARG A 599 20.23 6.25 10.72
C ARG A 599 18.90 5.51 10.57
N GLY A 600 19.00 4.25 10.21
CA GLY A 600 17.85 3.35 10.06
C GLY A 600 18.37 1.95 9.77
N SER A 601 17.84 0.95 10.47
CA SER A 601 18.26 -0.44 10.26
C SER A 601 17.10 -1.36 10.58
N GLN A 602 16.37 -1.80 9.56
CA GLN A 602 15.16 -2.57 9.73
C GLN A 602 15.22 -3.90 8.97
N TRP A 603 14.58 -4.92 9.53
CA TRP A 603 14.48 -6.24 8.90
C TRP A 603 13.08 -6.80 9.11
N SER A 604 12.42 -7.18 8.01
CA SER A 604 11.08 -7.78 8.03
C SER A 604 11.08 -9.13 7.32
N PRO A 605 11.42 -10.23 8.02
CA PRO A 605 11.30 -11.58 7.49
C PRO A 605 9.90 -12.16 7.75
N SER A 606 9.41 -12.93 6.79
CA SER A 606 8.17 -13.69 6.86
C SER A 606 8.31 -15.03 6.15
N ILE A 607 7.76 -16.07 6.77
CA ILE A 607 7.66 -17.41 6.19
C ILE A 607 6.27 -17.96 6.46
N PHE A 608 5.69 -18.64 5.48
CA PHE A 608 4.42 -19.33 5.59
C PHE A 608 4.52 -20.68 4.90
N VAL A 609 4.06 -21.72 5.58
CA VAL A 609 4.11 -23.12 5.15
C VAL A 609 2.72 -23.74 5.25
N GLY A 610 2.36 -24.55 4.27
CA GLY A 610 1.12 -25.31 4.23
C GLY A 610 0.02 -24.67 3.37
N ASN A 611 -1.10 -25.37 3.28
CA ASN A 611 -2.27 -24.96 2.52
C ASN A 611 -3.39 -24.56 3.49
N ARG A 612 -3.91 -23.33 3.36
CA ARG A 612 -4.99 -22.81 4.21
C ARG A 612 -6.32 -23.54 4.01
N ASP A 613 -6.43 -24.32 2.94
CA ASP A 613 -7.62 -25.12 2.64
C ASP A 613 -7.45 -26.61 2.94
N LYS A 614 -6.24 -27.08 3.26
CA LYS A 614 -6.02 -28.49 3.58
C LYS A 614 -4.79 -28.76 4.45
N GLY A 615 -5.01 -29.50 5.54
CA GLY A 615 -3.96 -29.98 6.43
C GLY A 615 -3.39 -28.90 7.35
N PRO A 616 -2.24 -29.16 8.00
CA PRO A 616 -1.59 -28.17 8.84
C PRO A 616 -1.01 -27.03 8.00
N TYR A 617 -1.17 -25.81 8.51
CA TYR A 617 -0.54 -24.62 7.96
C TYR A 617 -0.09 -23.69 9.07
N GLY A 618 0.87 -22.84 8.77
CA GLY A 618 1.37 -21.89 9.74
C GLY A 618 2.43 -20.99 9.16
N GLY A 619 2.81 -19.99 9.93
CA GLY A 619 3.83 -19.06 9.49
C GLY A 619 4.19 -18.06 10.57
N THR A 620 5.23 -17.30 10.29
CA THR A 620 5.63 -16.18 11.11
C THR A 620 5.95 -14.97 10.26
N SER A 621 5.71 -13.78 10.81
CA SER A 621 6.15 -12.51 10.26
C SER A 621 6.75 -11.71 11.40
N LEU A 622 7.97 -11.24 11.24
CA LEU A 622 8.69 -10.46 12.23
C LEU A 622 9.02 -9.09 11.63
N PHE A 623 9.12 -8.08 12.49
CA PHE A 623 9.60 -6.76 12.13
C PHE A 623 10.55 -6.28 13.21
N PHE A 624 11.80 -6.10 12.81
CA PHE A 624 12.87 -5.63 13.67
C PHE A 624 13.29 -4.22 13.27
N ASP A 625 13.52 -3.39 14.28
CA ASP A 625 14.21 -2.11 14.18
C ASP A 625 15.44 -2.12 15.12
N PHE A 626 16.62 -2.21 14.52
CA PHE A 626 17.89 -2.28 15.23
C PHE A 626 18.43 -0.90 15.64
N GLU A 627 17.76 0.19 15.27
CA GLU A 627 18.08 1.52 15.77
C GLU A 627 17.65 1.67 17.24
N ASN A 628 16.45 1.19 17.57
CA ASN A 628 15.89 1.25 18.93
C ASN A 628 16.82 0.64 19.99
N ARG A 629 17.47 -0.51 19.71
CA ARG A 629 18.37 -1.17 20.66
C ARG A 629 19.58 -0.32 21.04
N ARG A 630 20.11 0.48 20.12
CA ARG A 630 21.30 1.31 20.37
C ARG A 630 20.96 2.65 21.03
N ALA A 631 19.75 3.17 20.82
CA ALA A 631 19.31 4.44 21.38
C ALA A 631 18.64 4.31 22.76
N SER A 632 18.00 3.17 23.04
CA SER A 632 17.13 2.99 24.22
C SER A 632 17.35 1.68 24.99
N GLU A 633 18.31 0.85 24.58
CA GLU A 633 18.57 -0.50 25.13
C GLU A 633 17.37 -1.47 25.07
N LEU A 634 16.30 -1.11 24.38
CA LEU A 634 15.10 -1.92 24.20
C LEU A 634 15.31 -3.06 23.20
N SER A 635 14.41 -4.05 23.25
CA SER A 635 14.35 -5.12 22.25
C SER A 635 14.17 -4.54 20.84
N PRO A 636 14.93 -5.01 19.83
CA PRO A 636 14.78 -4.56 18.45
C PRO A 636 13.49 -5.08 17.81
N LEU A 637 12.78 -6.03 18.41
CA LEU A 637 11.53 -6.56 17.85
C LEU A 637 10.39 -5.55 18.06
N ILE A 638 9.88 -5.00 16.96
CA ILE A 638 8.78 -4.03 16.92
C ILE A 638 7.43 -4.74 16.80
N SER A 639 7.37 -5.81 16.00
CA SER A 639 6.18 -6.64 15.96
C SER A 639 6.50 -8.08 15.55
N SER A 640 5.74 -9.02 16.09
CA SER A 640 5.73 -10.40 15.62
C SER A 640 4.31 -10.91 15.41
N LEU A 641 4.16 -11.79 14.42
CA LEU A 641 2.97 -12.58 14.17
C LEU A 641 3.41 -14.04 14.06
N TYR A 642 2.77 -14.91 14.82
CA TYR A 642 2.86 -16.36 14.67
C TYR A 642 1.47 -16.89 14.39
N THR A 643 1.34 -17.73 13.36
CA THR A 643 0.10 -18.38 12.98
C THR A 643 0.30 -19.88 12.98
N VAL A 644 -0.59 -20.61 13.64
CA VAL A 644 -0.69 -22.06 13.56
C VAL A 644 -2.13 -22.42 13.30
N GLY A 645 -2.37 -23.25 12.30
CA GLY A 645 -3.71 -23.69 11.95
C GLY A 645 -3.76 -25.07 11.32
N TYR A 646 -4.98 -25.60 11.26
CA TYR A 646 -5.29 -26.87 10.63
C TYR A 646 -6.59 -26.73 9.85
N ALA A 647 -6.56 -27.09 8.58
CA ALA A 647 -7.73 -27.15 7.71
C ALA A 647 -8.16 -28.60 7.51
N TYR A 648 -9.37 -28.92 7.99
CA TYR A 648 -10.10 -30.14 7.68
C TYR A 648 -11.03 -29.92 6.48
N ASP A 649 -11.63 -30.99 5.97
CA ASP A 649 -12.50 -30.93 4.79
C ASP A 649 -13.80 -30.12 5.03
N CYS A 650 -14.29 -30.05 6.27
CA CYS A 650 -15.52 -29.32 6.63
C CYS A 650 -15.31 -28.06 7.50
N CYS A 651 -14.08 -27.80 7.95
CA CYS A 651 -13.76 -26.64 8.80
C CYS A 651 -12.26 -26.38 8.90
N SER A 652 -11.84 -25.16 9.24
CA SER A 652 -10.47 -24.85 9.64
C SER A 652 -10.41 -24.15 10.99
N LEU A 653 -9.31 -24.31 11.71
CA LEU A 653 -8.99 -23.56 12.93
C LEU A 653 -7.60 -22.96 12.80
N ALA A 654 -7.42 -21.72 13.26
CA ALA A 654 -6.11 -21.13 13.47
C ALA A 654 -6.07 -20.30 14.74
N VAL A 655 -4.90 -20.34 15.37
CA VAL A 655 -4.51 -19.49 16.48
C VAL A 655 -3.41 -18.57 15.99
N GLN A 656 -3.54 -17.29 16.32
CA GLN A 656 -2.55 -16.27 16.00
C GLN A 656 -2.09 -15.56 17.27
N PHE A 657 -0.78 -15.43 17.42
CA PHE A 657 -0.17 -14.62 18.45
C PHE A 657 0.49 -13.41 17.80
N TYR A 658 0.09 -12.22 18.25
CA TYR A 658 0.66 -10.94 17.85
C TYR A 658 1.41 -10.32 19.02
N SER A 659 2.58 -9.76 18.76
CA SER A 659 3.19 -8.77 19.65
C SER A 659 3.39 -7.46 18.90
N PHE A 660 3.18 -6.35 19.61
CA PHE A 660 3.42 -4.99 19.13
C PHE A 660 4.20 -4.23 20.19
N ASN A 661 5.26 -3.53 19.78
CA ASN A 661 6.04 -2.63 20.61
C ASN A 661 6.40 -1.40 19.77
N VAL A 662 5.43 -0.50 19.58
CA VAL A 662 5.56 0.66 18.69
C VAL A 662 4.71 1.84 19.13
N GLY A 663 5.32 3.04 19.12
CA GLY A 663 4.65 4.27 19.55
C GLY A 663 4.14 4.13 20.98
N VAL A 664 2.86 4.45 21.20
CA VAL A 664 2.20 4.27 22.51
C VAL A 664 1.67 2.84 22.75
N ARG A 665 1.87 1.91 21.80
CA ARG A 665 1.31 0.56 21.86
C ARG A 665 2.37 -0.48 22.19
N ASN A 666 2.22 -1.09 23.37
CA ASN A 666 2.97 -2.28 23.77
C ASN A 666 2.00 -3.40 24.17
N GLU A 667 1.73 -4.35 23.29
CA GLU A 667 0.63 -5.31 23.44
C GLU A 667 1.01 -6.70 22.94
N ASN A 668 0.70 -7.73 23.75
CA ASN A 668 0.57 -9.10 23.29
C ASN A 668 -0.91 -9.43 23.09
N ARG A 669 -1.25 -10.02 21.95
CA ARG A 669 -2.62 -10.35 21.57
C ARG A 669 -2.72 -11.78 21.06
N LEU A 670 -3.67 -12.53 21.61
CA LEU A 670 -4.03 -13.86 21.15
C LEU A 670 -5.37 -13.80 20.43
N VAL A 671 -5.42 -14.35 19.22
CA VAL A 671 -6.60 -14.40 18.38
C VAL A 671 -6.89 -15.85 18.03
N PHE A 672 -8.16 -16.23 18.17
CA PHE A 672 -8.68 -17.49 17.67
C PHE A 672 -9.51 -17.21 16.43
N SER A 673 -9.37 -18.06 15.43
CA SER A 673 -10.12 -17.99 14.20
C SER A 673 -10.52 -19.39 13.77
N PHE A 674 -11.75 -19.53 13.29
CA PHE A 674 -12.28 -20.80 12.83
C PHE A 674 -13.18 -20.58 11.61
N ARG A 675 -13.01 -21.37 10.57
CA ARG A 675 -13.89 -21.39 9.40
C ARG A 675 -14.75 -22.63 9.47
N LEU A 676 -16.06 -22.47 9.36
CA LEU A 676 -16.99 -23.58 9.16
C LEU A 676 -17.45 -23.52 7.72
N ASN A 677 -17.10 -24.53 6.92
CA ASN A 677 -17.46 -24.55 5.49
C ASN A 677 -18.99 -24.57 5.37
N GLY A 678 -19.53 -23.80 4.43
CA GLY A 678 -20.96 -23.58 4.26
C GLY A 678 -21.61 -22.60 5.23
N ILE A 679 -20.89 -22.12 6.25
CA ILE A 679 -21.41 -21.13 7.22
C ILE A 679 -20.62 -19.82 7.13
N GLY A 680 -19.29 -19.87 7.24
CA GLY A 680 -18.41 -18.70 7.23
C GLY A 680 -17.27 -18.78 8.23
N SER A 681 -16.52 -17.68 8.36
CA SER A 681 -15.41 -17.55 9.30
C SER A 681 -15.81 -16.81 10.58
N PHE A 682 -15.22 -17.23 11.68
CA PHE A 682 -15.33 -16.68 13.02
C PHE A 682 -13.92 -16.27 13.48
N GLY A 683 -13.81 -15.18 14.24
CA GLY A 683 -12.51 -14.64 14.67
C GLY A 683 -11.93 -13.55 13.75
N THR A 684 -10.81 -12.94 14.15
CA THR A 684 -10.31 -11.72 13.49
C THR A 684 -9.43 -11.95 12.26
N GLU A 685 -9.18 -13.20 11.87
CA GLU A 685 -8.59 -13.49 10.55
C GLU A 685 -9.72 -13.56 9.51
N GLN A 686 -9.73 -12.61 8.57
CA GLN A 686 -10.49 -12.79 7.33
C GLN A 686 -9.79 -13.87 6.50
N PHE A 687 -10.15 -15.13 6.74
CA PHE A 687 -9.73 -16.22 5.86
C PHE A 687 -10.24 -15.94 4.44
N GLY A 688 -9.33 -15.69 3.50
CA GLY A 688 -9.66 -15.71 2.07
C GLY A 688 -10.01 -14.37 1.42
N GLN A 689 -9.94 -13.23 2.12
CA GLN A 689 -9.70 -11.96 1.41
C GLN A 689 -8.20 -11.83 1.27
N GLY A 690 -7.67 -12.29 0.13
CA GLY A 690 -6.32 -11.92 -0.25
C GLY A 690 -6.18 -10.41 -0.12
N LEU A 691 -5.09 -9.95 0.48
CA LEU A 691 -4.56 -8.63 0.18
C LEU A 691 -4.52 -8.54 -1.34
N ARG A 692 -5.52 -7.89 -1.93
CA ARG A 692 -5.51 -7.47 -3.32
C ARG A 692 -4.88 -6.10 -3.37
#